data_AF-A0A2C5WH90-F1
#
_entry.id   AF-A0A2C5WH90-F1
#
_cell.length_a   1.000
_cell.length_b   1.000
_cell.length_c   1.000
_cell.angle_alpha   90.00
_cell.angle_beta   90.00
_cell.angle_gamma   90.00
#
_symmetry.space_group_name_H-M   'P 1'
#
loop_
_entity.id
_entity.type
_entity.pdbx_description
1 polymer ?
#
loop_
_entity_poly.entity_id
_entity_poly.type
_entity_poly.pdbx_seq_one_letter_code
_entity_poly.pdbx_strand_id
1 'polypeptide(L)'
;MLLLRPQAGLNGIRPSKTRHLPLALLPVLWNHTQSRTAAIYTHPSQAAKVSIIKSDVDESSKQFRQNYKDMADVIHKVGSLTLKAQQGGPATARQKHESRRKILPRDRITGILDPNTTFMELSPLAGHELYPEAEVPSGGIITGIGIVEGVRCMIVANDSTVKGGTYFPITVKKHLRAQEIALENKLPCIYLVDSGGANLPHQADVFPDRNHFGRIFYNQARLSAAGIPQISAVMGPCTAGGAYVPAMSDENIIVQNQGHIFLAGPPLVKAATGEEVTPEELGGGAMHTSVSGVSDYLALNDAHALVLIRRCISNLNWPAYTDASIQPSQTPEKPIYQAEDLRGIASTNLRTPLPVHEVIARIVDGSRFSEFKSDFGTSLVTGFARIEGHRVGIVANNGILFASSAVKGAHFVELCSQRGIPLVFLQNISGFMVGVDAEREGIAKHGAKLVAAVACSEVPKFTVVIGGSYGAGNYGMCGRAYSPRFLWMWPNARIGVMGSEQLTSVMETVGKAVDPNLKKRIDNESEAVYSSARLWDDGIIMPEHTRHYLGMALSIAVSGRNTIKANETKFGVFRIVLILASQKDKRHLDPLSILGINHGRMHFSTNLEGCIISASHIAHDFATPAEANNGPASHSGVFGASGSDVGLDLGADDSWVVLAQEGRQGFLLLRCVRREDRNVGRLALEPVGH
;
A
#
# COMPACT_ATOMS: atom_id res chain seq x y z
N MET A 1 -21.66 46.28 54.98
CA MET A 1 -21.70 47.55 55.74
C MET A 1 -22.91 48.33 55.23
N LEU A 2 -23.89 48.66 56.08
CA LEU A 2 -25.11 49.47 55.82
C LEU A 2 -25.93 49.12 54.55
N LEU A 3 -27.06 48.40 54.59
CA LEU A 3 -28.38 48.81 55.11
C LEU A 3 -28.80 50.24 54.74
N LEU A 4 -29.81 50.38 53.85
CA LEU A 4 -31.10 51.02 54.14
C LEU A 4 -32.10 50.95 52.94
N ARG A 5 -33.30 50.45 53.23
CA ARG A 5 -34.61 50.62 52.55
C ARG A 5 -35.53 51.26 53.62
N PRO A 6 -36.66 51.96 53.34
CA PRO A 6 -37.83 51.34 52.67
C PRO A 6 -38.88 52.26 51.98
N GLN A 7 -39.91 51.63 51.36
CA GLN A 7 -41.31 52.09 51.10
C GLN A 7 -41.56 53.37 50.26
N ALA A 8 -42.59 53.52 49.41
CA ALA A 8 -43.72 52.70 48.91
C ALA A 8 -44.22 53.34 47.56
N GLY A 9 -45.17 52.81 46.77
CA GLY A 9 -45.93 51.55 46.78
C GLY A 9 -47.09 51.52 45.74
N LEU A 10 -47.61 50.32 45.46
CA LEU A 10 -48.90 49.96 44.80
C LEU A 10 -49.28 50.48 43.38
N ASN A 11 -49.31 49.50 42.46
CA ASN A 11 -50.36 49.20 41.47
C ASN A 11 -50.48 49.95 40.11
N GLY A 12 -50.47 49.14 39.03
CA GLY A 12 -51.48 49.28 37.97
C GLY A 12 -51.02 49.76 36.58
N ILE A 13 -50.01 49.14 35.96
CA ILE A 13 -49.56 49.52 34.61
C ILE A 13 -50.58 49.15 33.51
N ARG A 14 -51.24 50.19 32.98
CA ARG A 14 -51.56 50.37 31.54
C ARG A 14 -50.46 51.31 30.95
N PRO A 15 -50.31 51.57 29.62
CA PRO A 15 -51.28 51.36 28.53
C PRO A 15 -50.70 50.96 27.13
N SER A 16 -51.58 51.06 26.12
CA SER A 16 -51.33 51.58 24.75
C SER A 16 -50.48 50.81 23.72
N LYS A 17 -51.17 50.45 22.63
CA LYS A 17 -50.70 50.42 21.22
C LYS A 17 -49.95 51.76 20.90
N THR A 18 -49.02 51.89 19.95
CA THR A 18 -49.06 51.39 18.56
C THR A 18 -47.69 51.53 17.84
N ARG A 19 -47.30 50.53 17.02
CA ARG A 19 -46.51 50.57 15.76
C ARG A 19 -45.13 51.30 15.62
N HIS A 20 -44.18 50.50 15.12
CA HIS A 20 -43.10 50.75 14.11
C HIS A 20 -41.61 50.72 14.55
N LEU A 21 -40.79 50.17 13.61
CA LEU A 21 -39.33 50.00 13.55
C LEU A 21 -38.72 48.86 14.41
N PRO A 22 -37.59 48.24 13.96
CA PRO A 22 -37.34 47.70 12.62
C PRO A 22 -36.83 46.23 12.64
N LEU A 23 -36.48 45.66 11.48
CA LEU A 23 -35.86 44.33 11.37
C LEU A 23 -34.58 44.22 12.21
N ALA A 24 -34.58 43.31 13.18
CA ALA A 24 -33.35 42.82 13.82
C ALA A 24 -32.98 41.46 13.22
N LEU A 25 -31.73 41.33 12.78
CA LEU A 25 -31.17 40.15 12.13
C LEU A 25 -31.23 38.92 13.06
N LEU A 26 -32.06 37.94 12.71
CA LEU A 26 -31.86 36.58 13.19
C LEU A 26 -30.70 35.96 12.38
N PRO A 27 -29.66 35.40 13.03
CA PRO A 27 -28.61 34.70 12.30
C PRO A 27 -29.22 33.45 11.64
N VAL A 28 -29.20 33.43 10.31
CA VAL A 28 -29.49 32.21 9.55
C VAL A 28 -28.41 31.20 9.89
N LEU A 29 -28.74 30.25 10.78
CA LEU A 29 -27.97 29.04 10.97
C LEU A 29 -28.03 28.23 9.68
N TRP A 30 -27.06 28.50 8.81
CA TRP A 30 -26.90 27.83 7.52
C TRP A 30 -26.39 26.40 7.79
N ASN A 31 -27.29 25.52 8.23
CA ASN A 31 -26.99 24.12 8.47
C ASN A 31 -26.36 23.52 7.21
N HIS A 32 -25.12 23.04 7.36
CA HIS A 32 -24.36 22.44 6.26
C HIS A 32 -25.15 21.30 5.61
N THR A 33 -25.47 21.49 4.33
CA THR A 33 -25.75 20.44 3.33
C THR A 33 -26.53 19.21 3.82
N GLN A 34 -27.85 19.20 3.62
CA GLN A 34 -28.65 17.98 3.61
C GLN A 34 -28.25 17.08 2.43
N SER A 35 -27.14 16.34 2.56
CA SER A 35 -26.73 15.32 1.60
C SER A 35 -27.67 14.11 1.73
N ARG A 36 -28.38 13.78 0.64
CA ARG A 36 -29.21 12.57 0.59
C ARG A 36 -28.30 11.34 0.46
N THR A 37 -28.20 10.56 1.54
CA THR A 37 -27.41 9.33 1.61
C THR A 37 -28.11 8.10 1.01
N ALA A 38 -29.38 8.23 0.60
CA ALA A 38 -30.23 7.15 0.12
C ALA A 38 -31.22 7.64 -0.95
N ALA A 39 -31.78 6.69 -1.71
CA ALA A 39 -32.91 6.94 -2.61
C ALA A 39 -34.17 7.33 -1.81
N ILE A 40 -35.04 8.16 -2.41
CA ILE A 40 -36.23 8.74 -1.76
C ILE A 40 -37.19 7.67 -1.20
N TYR A 41 -37.22 6.48 -1.82
CA TYR A 41 -38.08 5.36 -1.44
C TYR A 41 -37.49 4.45 -0.34
N THR A 42 -36.40 4.84 0.32
CA THR A 42 -35.77 4.01 1.36
C THR A 42 -35.37 4.87 2.56
N HIS A 43 -35.81 4.48 3.75
CA HIS A 43 -35.43 5.20 4.97
C HIS A 43 -33.91 5.12 5.17
N PRO A 44 -33.20 6.19 5.59
CA PRO A 44 -31.73 6.17 5.71
C PRO A 44 -31.19 5.01 6.56
N SER A 45 -31.89 4.61 7.62
CA SER A 45 -31.50 3.44 8.45
C SER A 45 -31.72 2.08 7.78
N GLN A 46 -32.58 1.98 6.77
CA GLN A 46 -32.72 0.79 5.93
C GLN A 46 -31.65 0.78 4.83
N ALA A 47 -31.39 1.92 4.19
CA ALA A 47 -30.34 2.06 3.18
C ALA A 47 -28.95 1.73 3.76
N ALA A 48 -28.65 2.21 4.98
CA ALA A 48 -27.41 1.88 5.69
C ALA A 48 -27.24 0.37 5.95
N LYS A 49 -28.35 -0.38 6.16
CA LYS A 49 -28.32 -1.83 6.38
C LYS A 49 -28.00 -2.64 5.13
N VAL A 50 -28.18 -2.10 3.92
CA VAL A 50 -27.90 -2.81 2.66
C VAL A 50 -26.42 -3.17 2.52
N SER A 51 -25.52 -2.35 3.07
CA SER A 51 -24.07 -2.61 3.04
C SER A 51 -23.50 -3.22 4.32
N ILE A 52 -24.30 -3.49 5.36
CA ILE A 52 -23.78 -4.13 6.58
C ILE A 52 -23.55 -5.62 6.28
N ILE A 53 -22.31 -6.07 6.40
CA ILE A 53 -22.00 -7.51 6.39
C ILE A 53 -22.65 -8.13 7.63
N LYS A 54 -23.41 -9.21 7.45
CA LYS A 54 -23.87 -10.05 8.55
C LYS A 54 -22.81 -11.11 8.80
N SER A 55 -22.37 -11.24 10.05
CA SER A 55 -21.49 -12.32 10.47
C SER A 55 -22.30 -13.59 10.75
N ASP A 56 -21.83 -14.72 10.22
CA ASP A 56 -22.35 -16.06 10.48
C ASP A 56 -21.43 -16.85 11.46
N VAL A 57 -20.54 -16.15 12.17
CA VAL A 57 -19.56 -16.75 13.10
C VAL A 57 -20.24 -17.22 14.38
N ASP A 58 -20.17 -18.53 14.65
CA ASP A 58 -20.49 -19.14 15.93
C ASP A 58 -19.22 -19.30 16.79
N GLU A 59 -19.05 -18.39 17.74
CA GLU A 59 -17.97 -18.42 18.75
C GLU A 59 -18.00 -19.70 19.62
N SER A 60 -19.18 -20.30 19.80
CA SER A 60 -19.35 -21.53 20.59
C SER A 60 -18.93 -22.78 19.82
N SER A 61 -18.74 -22.69 18.50
CA SER A 61 -18.36 -23.81 17.66
C SER A 61 -17.02 -24.42 18.08
N LYS A 62 -16.84 -25.72 17.80
CA LYS A 62 -15.57 -26.41 18.06
C LYS A 62 -14.42 -25.83 17.22
N GLN A 63 -14.72 -25.46 15.97
CA GLN A 63 -13.71 -24.91 15.05
C GLN A 63 -13.21 -23.55 15.49
N PHE A 64 -14.10 -22.62 15.88
CA PHE A 64 -13.71 -21.30 16.35
C PHE A 64 -12.84 -21.38 17.60
N ARG A 65 -13.25 -22.18 18.59
CA ARG A 65 -12.47 -22.38 19.83
C ARG A 65 -11.11 -23.03 19.59
N GLN A 66 -11.01 -23.95 18.63
CA GLN A 66 -9.74 -24.57 18.23
C GLN A 66 -8.82 -23.55 17.53
N ASN A 67 -9.33 -22.85 16.51
CA ASN A 67 -8.60 -21.77 15.83
C ASN A 67 -8.10 -20.71 16.82
N TYR A 68 -8.95 -20.26 17.75
CA TYR A 68 -8.61 -19.24 18.75
C TYR A 68 -7.43 -19.69 19.64
N LYS A 69 -7.42 -20.97 20.05
CA LYS A 69 -6.32 -21.56 20.80
C LYS A 69 -5.04 -21.65 19.97
N ASP A 70 -5.13 -22.23 18.77
CA ASP A 70 -3.95 -22.44 17.91
C ASP A 70 -3.33 -21.09 17.47
N MET A 71 -4.16 -20.07 17.23
CA MET A 71 -3.70 -18.71 16.98
C MET A 71 -3.03 -18.10 18.21
N ALA A 72 -3.56 -18.30 19.41
CA ALA A 72 -2.95 -17.80 20.64
C ALA A 72 -1.52 -18.35 20.86
N ASP A 73 -1.28 -19.62 20.55
CA ASP A 73 0.05 -20.23 20.62
C ASP A 73 1.05 -19.58 19.64
N VAL A 74 0.62 -19.27 18.40
CA VAL A 74 1.46 -18.59 17.40
C VAL A 74 1.66 -17.11 17.74
N ILE A 75 0.63 -16.41 18.23
CA ILE A 75 0.73 -15.05 18.77
C ILE A 75 1.76 -15.01 19.92
N HIS A 76 1.73 -15.99 20.84
CA HIS A 76 2.68 -16.09 21.93
C HIS A 76 4.12 -16.34 21.45
N LYS A 77 4.32 -17.21 20.44
CA LYS A 77 5.63 -17.42 19.79
C LYS A 77 6.18 -16.11 19.24
N VAL A 78 5.41 -15.41 18.40
CA VAL A 78 5.82 -14.15 17.76
C VAL A 78 6.04 -13.03 18.79
N GLY A 79 5.15 -12.90 19.78
CA GLY A 79 5.29 -11.93 20.87
C GLY A 79 6.56 -12.14 21.69
N SER A 80 6.86 -13.40 22.04
CA SER A 80 8.08 -13.76 22.78
C SER A 80 9.35 -13.45 21.99
N LEU A 81 9.39 -13.75 20.69
CA LEU A 81 10.51 -13.40 19.81
C LEU A 81 10.66 -11.89 19.65
N THR A 82 9.55 -11.16 19.55
CA THR A 82 9.55 -9.69 19.45
C THR A 82 10.08 -9.06 20.72
N LEU A 83 9.62 -9.51 21.90
CA LEU A 83 10.14 -9.07 23.19
C LEU A 83 11.63 -9.37 23.37
N LYS A 84 12.11 -10.56 22.94
CA LYS A 84 13.55 -10.87 22.92
C LYS A 84 14.32 -9.90 22.02
N ALA A 85 13.85 -9.64 20.79
CA ALA A 85 14.50 -8.71 19.88
C ALA A 85 14.50 -7.26 20.41
N GLN A 86 13.44 -6.86 21.10
CA GLN A 86 13.33 -5.54 21.72
C GLN A 86 14.31 -5.32 22.89
N GLN A 87 14.88 -6.38 23.48
CA GLN A 87 15.93 -6.24 24.49
C GLN A 87 17.26 -5.70 23.93
N GLY A 88 17.46 -5.70 22.60
CA GLY A 88 18.70 -5.26 21.96
C GLY A 88 19.83 -6.27 22.12
N GLY A 89 21.06 -5.78 22.30
CA GLY A 89 22.24 -6.61 22.53
C GLY A 89 22.26 -7.33 23.88
N PRO A 90 23.24 -8.21 24.11
CA PRO A 90 23.37 -8.96 25.36
C PRO A 90 23.54 -8.03 26.57
N ALA A 91 23.09 -8.48 27.74
CA ALA A 91 23.07 -7.66 28.97
C ALA A 91 24.42 -7.00 29.30
N THR A 92 25.54 -7.67 29.04
CA THR A 92 26.90 -7.13 29.22
C THR A 92 27.21 -5.95 28.28
N ALA A 93 26.70 -5.97 27.05
CA ALA A 93 26.85 -4.86 26.10
C ALA A 93 25.97 -3.67 26.49
N ARG A 94 24.76 -3.92 27.02
CA ARG A 94 23.87 -2.89 27.55
C ARG A 94 24.44 -2.20 28.78
N GLN A 95 24.89 -2.96 29.78
CA GLN A 95 25.58 -2.43 30.97
C GLN A 95 26.83 -1.61 30.59
N LYS A 96 27.56 -2.02 29.55
CA LYS A 96 28.71 -1.27 29.01
C LYS A 96 28.32 0.01 28.25
N HIS A 97 27.09 0.09 27.72
CA HIS A 97 26.54 1.31 27.11
C HIS A 97 26.06 2.28 28.20
N GLU A 98 25.33 1.78 29.19
CA GLU A 98 24.84 2.55 30.34
C GLU A 98 25.98 3.07 31.23
N SER A 99 27.06 2.30 31.45
CA SER A 99 28.22 2.75 32.22
C SER A 99 29.00 3.90 31.56
N ARG A 100 28.80 4.11 30.25
CA ARG A 100 29.27 5.28 29.50
C ARG A 100 28.32 6.49 29.60
N ARG A 101 27.29 6.40 30.45
CA ARG A 101 26.23 7.41 30.66
C ARG A 101 25.37 7.70 29.41
N LYS A 102 25.28 6.73 28.50
CA LYS A 102 24.47 6.80 27.29
C LYS A 102 23.08 6.22 27.54
N ILE A 103 22.05 6.86 27.01
CA ILE A 103 20.67 6.36 27.03
C ILE A 103 20.55 5.22 26.01
N LEU A 104 19.81 4.15 26.31
CA LEU A 104 19.62 3.04 25.36
C LEU A 104 18.83 3.50 24.12
N PRO A 105 19.06 2.89 22.94
CA PRO A 105 18.43 3.29 21.68
C PRO A 105 16.90 3.41 21.73
N ARG A 106 16.21 2.47 22.38
CA ARG A 106 14.73 2.50 22.53
C ARG A 106 14.28 3.58 23.50
N ASP A 107 15.05 3.85 24.55
CA ASP A 107 14.74 4.91 25.51
C ASP A 107 14.97 6.29 24.90
N ARG A 108 15.95 6.44 24.00
CA ARG A 108 16.13 7.65 23.18
C ARG A 108 14.93 7.91 22.27
N ILE A 109 14.38 6.86 21.63
CA ILE A 109 13.13 6.98 20.84
C ILE A 109 11.98 7.41 21.74
N THR A 110 11.74 6.70 22.85
CA THR A 110 10.68 7.05 23.82
C THR A 110 10.83 8.49 24.33
N GLY A 111 12.05 8.98 24.54
CA GLY A 111 12.34 10.33 25.01
C GLY A 111 12.17 11.46 23.99
N ILE A 112 12.12 11.17 22.68
CA ILE A 112 11.79 12.19 21.65
C ILE A 112 10.31 12.20 21.28
N LEU A 113 9.58 11.11 21.51
CA LEU A 113 8.16 11.00 21.16
C LEU A 113 7.27 11.89 22.03
N ASP A 114 6.17 12.36 21.45
CA ASP A 114 5.15 13.10 22.17
C ASP A 114 4.40 12.18 23.15
N PRO A 115 4.13 12.64 24.39
CA PRO A 115 3.39 11.87 25.39
C PRO A 115 2.02 11.40 24.87
N ASN A 116 1.64 10.17 25.24
CA ASN A 116 0.40 9.51 24.83
C ASN A 116 0.25 9.29 23.30
N THR A 117 1.35 9.30 22.54
CA THR A 117 1.36 8.92 21.11
C THR A 117 1.93 7.52 20.88
N THR A 118 1.56 6.89 19.76
CA THR A 118 2.00 5.53 19.40
C THR A 118 3.26 5.57 18.55
N PHE A 119 4.19 4.64 18.80
CA PHE A 119 5.29 4.33 17.89
C PHE A 119 4.98 3.09 17.06
N MET A 120 4.85 3.26 15.75
CA MET A 120 4.70 2.15 14.80
C MET A 120 6.10 1.64 14.40
N GLU A 121 6.65 0.71 15.18
CA GLU A 121 7.92 0.04 14.87
C GLU A 121 7.82 -0.81 13.60
N LEU A 122 8.87 -0.79 12.79
CA LEU A 122 8.96 -1.49 11.51
C LEU A 122 10.00 -2.62 11.58
N SER A 123 9.61 -3.79 11.07
CA SER A 123 10.45 -5.00 10.97
C SER A 123 11.22 -5.33 12.26
N PRO A 124 10.54 -5.49 13.42
CA PRO A 124 11.21 -5.72 14.71
C PRO A 124 11.99 -7.04 14.76
N LEU A 125 11.59 -8.05 13.95
CA LEU A 125 12.23 -9.36 13.85
C LEU A 125 13.36 -9.44 12.80
N ALA A 126 13.72 -8.33 12.14
CA ALA A 126 14.80 -8.29 11.17
C ALA A 126 16.09 -8.94 11.72
N GLY A 127 16.79 -9.73 10.91
CA GLY A 127 18.03 -10.41 11.29
C GLY A 127 17.87 -11.65 12.19
N HIS A 128 16.65 -12.01 12.61
CA HIS A 128 16.40 -13.23 13.38
C HIS A 128 16.80 -14.49 12.59
N GLU A 129 17.68 -15.31 13.17
CA GLU A 129 18.23 -16.54 12.55
C GLU A 129 18.79 -16.35 11.13
N LEU A 130 19.29 -15.15 10.81
CA LEU A 130 19.81 -14.82 9.49
C LEU A 130 21.33 -15.03 9.37
N TYR A 131 22.07 -14.89 10.48
CA TYR A 131 23.53 -14.97 10.53
C TYR A 131 23.98 -16.07 11.52
N PRO A 132 24.53 -17.21 11.06
CA PRO A 132 24.96 -18.31 11.94
C PRO A 132 25.97 -17.91 13.02
N GLU A 133 26.79 -16.88 12.76
CA GLU A 133 27.85 -16.37 13.62
C GLU A 133 27.42 -15.23 14.56
N ALA A 134 26.16 -14.77 14.47
CA ALA A 134 25.72 -13.56 15.14
C ALA A 134 24.19 -13.48 15.36
N GLU A 135 23.76 -13.33 16.62
CA GLU A 135 22.47 -12.71 16.88
C GLU A 135 22.54 -11.21 16.52
N VAL A 136 21.66 -10.77 15.62
CA VAL A 136 21.53 -9.36 15.18
C VAL A 136 20.06 -8.92 15.35
N PRO A 137 19.56 -8.81 16.60
CA PRO A 137 18.14 -8.51 16.86
C PRO A 137 17.73 -7.17 16.26
N SER A 138 16.51 -7.14 15.71
CA SER A 138 15.95 -6.02 14.93
C SER A 138 16.85 -5.52 13.79
N GLY A 139 17.85 -6.31 13.36
CA GLY A 139 18.84 -5.93 12.36
C GLY A 139 19.88 -4.93 12.87
N GLY A 140 20.03 -4.74 14.18
CA GLY A 140 20.94 -3.74 14.77
C GLY A 140 20.49 -2.28 14.58
N ILE A 141 19.26 -2.08 14.13
CA ILE A 141 18.68 -0.75 13.87
C ILE A 141 17.17 -0.77 14.14
N ILE A 142 16.70 0.19 14.92
CA ILE A 142 15.27 0.37 15.21
C ILE A 142 14.75 1.41 14.23
N THR A 143 13.70 1.08 13.50
CA THR A 143 13.05 1.99 12.55
C THR A 143 11.56 2.03 12.84
N GLY A 144 10.93 3.17 12.64
CA GLY A 144 9.49 3.29 12.88
C GLY A 144 8.98 4.72 12.73
N ILE A 145 7.66 4.87 12.81
CA ILE A 145 6.99 6.15 12.68
C ILE A 145 6.38 6.53 14.03
N GLY A 146 6.63 7.76 14.46
CA GLY A 146 6.06 8.32 15.68
C GLY A 146 5.82 9.82 15.55
N ILE A 147 5.25 10.43 16.59
CA ILE A 147 4.93 11.86 16.61
C ILE A 147 5.94 12.59 17.48
N VAL A 148 6.51 13.69 16.96
CA VAL A 148 7.47 14.56 17.64
C VAL A 148 7.05 16.00 17.37
N GLU A 149 6.77 16.80 18.42
CA GLU A 149 6.26 18.18 18.31
C GLU A 149 5.04 18.27 17.35
N GLY A 150 4.11 17.32 17.45
CA GLY A 150 2.93 17.19 16.60
C GLY A 150 3.21 16.68 15.18
N VAL A 151 4.46 16.49 14.76
CA VAL A 151 4.83 16.06 13.40
C VAL A 151 5.05 14.55 13.35
N ARG A 152 4.51 13.87 12.32
CA ARG A 152 4.83 12.45 12.06
C ARG A 152 6.22 12.33 11.43
N CYS A 153 7.15 11.70 12.14
CA CYS A 153 8.54 11.53 11.71
C CYS A 153 8.87 10.05 11.47
N MET A 154 9.72 9.78 10.47
CA MET A 154 10.43 8.51 10.35
C MET A 154 11.66 8.56 11.27
N ILE A 155 11.71 7.69 12.26
CA ILE A 155 12.81 7.61 13.22
C ILE A 155 13.66 6.39 12.88
N VAL A 156 14.98 6.58 12.82
CA VAL A 156 15.97 5.55 12.51
C VAL A 156 17.08 5.63 13.56
N ALA A 157 17.18 4.63 14.44
CA ALA A 157 18.13 4.61 15.54
C ALA A 157 19.05 3.38 15.48
N ASN A 158 20.36 3.59 15.48
CA ASN A 158 21.32 2.48 15.58
C ASN A 158 21.32 1.87 16.98
N ASP A 159 21.38 0.54 17.07
CA ASP A 159 21.58 -0.14 18.34
C ASP A 159 23.06 -0.51 18.55
N SER A 160 23.79 0.40 19.19
CA SER A 160 25.20 0.22 19.55
C SER A 160 25.46 -0.96 20.49
N THR A 161 24.44 -1.52 21.14
CA THR A 161 24.57 -2.73 21.97
C THR A 161 24.60 -4.00 21.13
N VAL A 162 24.02 -3.97 19.92
CA VAL A 162 24.04 -5.06 18.93
C VAL A 162 25.30 -4.96 18.09
N LYS A 163 26.32 -5.77 18.39
CA LYS A 163 27.60 -5.85 17.64
C LYS A 163 28.24 -4.46 17.37
N GLY A 164 28.11 -3.52 18.33
CA GLY A 164 28.64 -2.16 18.20
C GLY A 164 27.85 -1.24 17.24
N GLY A 165 26.61 -1.58 16.91
CA GLY A 165 25.79 -0.83 15.93
C GLY A 165 26.32 -0.96 14.51
N THR A 166 27.06 -2.03 14.20
CA THR A 166 27.65 -2.25 12.87
C THR A 166 26.60 -2.67 11.84
N TYR A 167 26.73 -2.17 10.61
CA TYR A 167 25.80 -2.46 9.53
C TYR A 167 26.07 -3.83 8.92
N PHE A 168 25.18 -4.78 9.19
CA PHE A 168 25.04 -6.03 8.43
C PHE A 168 24.21 -5.77 7.15
N PRO A 169 24.21 -6.70 6.17
CA PRO A 169 23.37 -6.57 4.97
C PRO A 169 21.89 -6.28 5.27
N ILE A 170 21.33 -6.91 6.32
CA ILE A 170 19.95 -6.66 6.76
C ILE A 170 19.75 -5.26 7.37
N THR A 171 20.77 -4.72 8.04
CA THR A 171 20.76 -3.35 8.61
C THR A 171 20.66 -2.32 7.49
N VAL A 172 21.43 -2.51 6.41
CA VAL A 172 21.36 -1.67 5.21
C VAL A 172 19.96 -1.76 4.60
N LYS A 173 19.47 -2.97 4.33
CA LYS A 173 18.12 -3.18 3.77
C LYS A 173 17.02 -2.52 4.60
N LYS A 174 17.12 -2.58 5.94
CA LYS A 174 16.15 -1.97 6.87
C LYS A 174 16.23 -0.44 6.90
N HIS A 175 17.43 0.13 6.87
CA HIS A 175 17.61 1.58 6.74
C HIS A 175 17.02 2.07 5.41
N LEU A 176 17.31 1.40 4.30
CA LEU A 176 16.78 1.78 2.99
C LEU A 176 15.25 1.67 2.89
N ARG A 177 14.62 0.66 3.52
CA ARG A 177 13.15 0.59 3.60
C ARG A 177 12.56 1.75 4.43
N ALA A 178 13.21 2.15 5.52
CA ALA A 178 12.76 3.30 6.30
C ALA A 178 12.77 4.59 5.46
N GLN A 179 13.83 4.80 4.66
CA GLN A 179 13.91 5.94 3.72
C GLN A 179 12.91 5.85 2.56
N GLU A 180 12.64 4.65 2.04
CA GLU A 180 11.59 4.43 1.02
C GLU A 180 10.22 4.83 1.55
N ILE A 181 9.85 4.36 2.75
CA ILE A 181 8.59 4.74 3.42
C ILE A 181 8.54 6.24 3.71
N ALA A 182 9.66 6.85 4.11
CA ALA A 182 9.75 8.30 4.36
C ALA A 182 9.57 9.12 3.07
N LEU A 183 10.15 8.67 1.95
CA LEU A 183 10.00 9.31 0.64
C LEU A 183 8.56 9.21 0.12
N GLU A 184 8.00 8.00 0.12
CA GLU A 184 6.66 7.73 -0.40
C GLU A 184 5.55 8.49 0.36
N ASN A 185 5.73 8.66 1.67
CA ASN A 185 4.72 9.26 2.56
C ASN A 185 5.13 10.63 3.12
N LYS A 186 6.22 11.23 2.59
CA LYS A 186 6.75 12.55 2.95
C LYS A 186 6.90 12.75 4.46
N LEU A 187 7.70 11.91 5.10
CA LEU A 187 7.95 11.96 6.54
C LEU A 187 9.34 12.56 6.81
N PRO A 188 9.46 13.65 7.60
CA PRO A 188 10.76 14.12 8.11
C PRO A 188 11.52 12.97 8.78
N CYS A 189 12.82 12.87 8.50
CA CYS A 189 13.69 11.80 9.01
C CYS A 189 14.46 12.27 10.24
N ILE A 190 14.50 11.43 11.29
CA ILE A 190 15.33 11.62 12.48
C ILE A 190 16.29 10.44 12.59
N TYR A 191 17.59 10.70 12.44
CA TYR A 191 18.66 9.70 12.53
C TYR A 191 19.37 9.77 13.88
N LEU A 192 19.17 8.79 14.76
CA LEU A 192 19.91 8.65 16.02
C LEU A 192 21.14 7.77 15.77
N VAL A 193 22.26 8.43 15.46
CA VAL A 193 23.47 7.80 14.92
C VAL A 193 24.41 7.37 16.04
N ASP A 194 24.70 6.07 16.07
CA ASP A 194 25.54 5.41 17.09
C ASP A 194 26.10 4.09 16.54
N SER A 195 27.05 4.17 15.60
CA SER A 195 27.46 3.04 14.75
C SER A 195 28.97 2.91 14.59
N GLY A 196 29.48 1.71 14.85
CA GLY A 196 30.87 1.33 14.56
C GLY A 196 31.22 1.21 13.07
N GLY A 197 30.30 1.51 12.15
CA GLY A 197 30.52 1.43 10.69
C GLY A 197 29.97 0.15 10.06
N ALA A 198 30.53 -0.26 8.92
CA ALA A 198 30.13 -1.48 8.22
C ALA A 198 30.61 -2.76 8.94
N ASN A 199 29.84 -3.85 8.85
CA ASN A 199 30.31 -5.17 9.24
C ASN A 199 31.35 -5.66 8.20
N LEU A 200 32.64 -5.62 8.56
CA LEU A 200 33.73 -5.92 7.62
C LEU A 200 33.71 -7.35 7.04
N PRO A 201 33.39 -8.42 7.79
CA PRO A 201 33.21 -9.76 7.22
C PRO A 201 32.19 -9.81 6.07
N HIS A 202 31.08 -9.06 6.18
CA HIS A 202 30.02 -9.00 5.18
C HIS A 202 30.16 -7.81 4.20
N GLN A 203 31.34 -7.20 4.06
CA GLN A 203 31.50 -5.95 3.30
C GLN A 203 31.03 -6.03 1.84
N ALA A 204 31.17 -7.20 1.20
CA ALA A 204 30.73 -7.42 -0.19
C ALA A 204 29.20 -7.29 -0.35
N ASP A 205 28.43 -7.65 0.69
CA ASP A 205 26.97 -7.56 0.76
C ASP A 205 26.49 -6.29 1.50
N VAL A 206 27.42 -5.37 1.81
CA VAL A 206 27.16 -4.12 2.53
C VAL A 206 27.61 -2.88 1.75
N PHE A 207 28.61 -2.96 0.87
CA PHE A 207 29.24 -1.78 0.24
C PHE A 207 28.93 -1.55 -1.26
N PRO A 208 29.17 -2.50 -2.20
CA PRO A 208 29.33 -2.17 -3.62
C PRO A 208 28.06 -1.96 -4.48
N ASP A 209 26.93 -2.63 -4.21
CA ASP A 209 25.78 -2.66 -5.12
C ASP A 209 24.84 -1.44 -4.99
N ARG A 210 23.96 -1.24 -5.98
CA ARG A 210 22.96 -0.17 -6.05
C ARG A 210 22.14 0.03 -4.78
N ASN A 211 21.85 -1.05 -4.05
CA ASN A 211 21.04 -1.04 -2.83
C ASN A 211 21.89 -1.34 -1.57
N HIS A 212 23.20 -1.10 -1.62
CA HIS A 212 24.12 -1.20 -0.49
C HIS A 212 24.30 0.15 0.23
N PHE A 213 25.20 0.24 1.21
CA PHE A 213 25.31 1.32 2.19
C PHE A 213 25.35 2.74 1.58
N GLY A 214 26.03 2.92 0.44
CA GLY A 214 26.07 4.21 -0.27
C GLY A 214 24.69 4.73 -0.73
N ARG A 215 23.68 3.86 -0.84
CA ARG A 215 22.32 4.24 -1.21
C ARG A 215 21.63 5.07 -0.13
N ILE A 216 22.05 4.96 1.13
CA ILE A 216 21.53 5.75 2.25
C ILE A 216 21.74 7.26 1.97
N PHE A 217 22.96 7.62 1.54
CA PHE A 217 23.34 9.01 1.24
C PHE A 217 22.65 9.54 -0.01
N TYR A 218 22.54 8.71 -1.06
CA TYR A 218 21.77 9.04 -2.26
C TYR A 218 20.31 9.36 -1.91
N ASN A 219 19.66 8.49 -1.12
CA ASN A 219 18.27 8.68 -0.71
C ASN A 219 18.13 9.94 0.16
N GLN A 220 19.03 10.15 1.12
CA GLN A 220 19.03 11.31 2.02
C GLN A 220 19.13 12.65 1.24
N ALA A 221 20.05 12.75 0.29
CA ALA A 221 20.15 13.93 -0.59
C ALA A 221 18.87 14.14 -1.43
N ARG A 222 18.21 13.07 -1.87
CA ARG A 222 16.97 13.15 -2.67
C ARG A 222 15.74 13.46 -1.82
N LEU A 223 15.72 13.07 -0.55
CA LEU A 223 14.71 13.44 0.45
C LEU A 223 14.80 14.94 0.78
N SER A 224 15.99 15.42 1.15
CA SER A 224 16.25 16.85 1.40
C SER A 224 15.89 17.71 0.17
N ALA A 225 16.35 17.32 -1.03
CA ALA A 225 16.00 18.02 -2.29
C ALA A 225 14.49 17.97 -2.64
N ALA A 226 13.72 17.04 -2.08
CA ALA A 226 12.26 16.99 -2.20
C ALA A 226 11.53 17.81 -1.12
N GLY A 227 12.26 18.52 -0.27
CA GLY A 227 11.72 19.28 0.86
C GLY A 227 11.22 18.40 2.01
N ILE A 228 11.84 17.22 2.21
CA ILE A 228 11.59 16.30 3.33
C ILE A 228 12.79 16.39 4.31
N PRO A 229 12.65 17.10 5.45
CA PRO A 229 13.76 17.40 6.35
C PRO A 229 14.50 16.17 6.87
N GLN A 230 15.82 16.26 6.92
CA GLN A 230 16.75 15.23 7.38
C GLN A 230 17.49 15.75 8.62
N ILE A 231 17.09 15.30 9.81
CA ILE A 231 17.73 15.68 11.09
C ILE A 231 18.55 14.51 11.62
N SER A 232 19.74 14.78 12.14
CA SER A 232 20.57 13.75 12.80
C SER A 232 21.05 14.17 14.19
N ALA A 233 21.25 13.17 15.03
CA ALA A 233 21.96 13.30 16.29
C ALA A 233 23.05 12.23 16.39
N VAL A 234 24.31 12.67 16.44
CA VAL A 234 25.49 11.82 16.63
C VAL A 234 25.70 11.61 18.12
N MET A 235 25.23 10.46 18.60
CA MET A 235 25.19 10.07 20.01
C MET A 235 26.24 8.99 20.32
N GLY A 236 27.25 8.85 19.48
CA GLY A 236 28.32 7.87 19.58
C GLY A 236 29.27 7.93 18.38
N PRO A 237 30.03 6.85 18.11
CA PRO A 237 30.88 6.77 16.92
C PRO A 237 30.08 6.91 15.61
N CYS A 238 30.66 7.60 14.65
CA CYS A 238 30.15 7.78 13.30
C CYS A 238 31.33 7.79 12.31
N THR A 239 31.78 6.60 11.92
CA THR A 239 33.06 6.39 11.22
C THR A 239 32.90 6.04 9.74
N ALA A 240 33.92 6.39 8.95
CA ALA A 240 34.03 6.11 7.52
C ALA A 240 32.81 6.58 6.74
N GLY A 241 32.22 5.74 5.89
CA GLY A 241 31.01 6.11 5.14
C GLY A 241 29.85 6.57 6.04
N GLY A 242 29.78 6.09 7.29
CA GLY A 242 28.73 6.48 8.23
C GLY A 242 28.72 7.98 8.53
N ALA A 243 29.87 8.65 8.44
CA ALA A 243 30.03 10.10 8.63
C ALA A 243 29.20 10.94 7.66
N TYR A 244 28.78 10.39 6.51
CA TYR A 244 27.90 11.08 5.57
C TYR A 244 26.43 11.13 6.02
N VAL A 245 25.98 10.33 7.00
CA VAL A 245 24.63 10.50 7.57
C VAL A 245 24.51 11.88 8.24
N PRO A 246 25.36 12.26 9.22
CA PRO A 246 25.27 13.59 9.80
C PRO A 246 25.72 14.71 8.85
N ALA A 247 26.78 14.51 8.05
CA ALA A 247 27.30 15.55 7.15
C ALA A 247 26.38 15.85 5.94
N MET A 248 25.30 15.08 5.73
CA MET A 248 24.28 15.33 4.71
C MET A 248 22.88 15.52 5.32
N SER A 249 22.79 15.75 6.63
CA SER A 249 21.55 16.22 7.27
C SER A 249 21.35 17.72 7.00
N ASP A 250 20.10 18.16 7.02
CA ASP A 250 19.75 19.58 6.96
C ASP A 250 20.05 20.28 8.30
N GLU A 251 19.93 19.55 9.42
CA GLU A 251 20.37 19.96 10.77
C GLU A 251 21.01 18.76 11.49
N ASN A 252 22.21 18.95 12.05
CA ASN A 252 23.00 17.91 12.71
C ASN A 252 23.42 18.32 14.14
N ILE A 253 23.10 17.45 15.11
CA ILE A 253 23.41 17.59 16.53
C ILE A 253 24.52 16.61 16.90
N ILE A 254 25.54 17.04 17.65
CA ILE A 254 26.60 16.15 18.14
C ILE A 254 26.72 16.21 19.66
N VAL A 255 26.81 15.05 20.32
CA VAL A 255 27.00 14.98 21.78
C VAL A 255 28.48 15.16 22.13
N GLN A 256 28.80 16.17 22.94
CA GLN A 256 30.16 16.49 23.37
C GLN A 256 30.83 15.31 24.11
N ASN A 257 32.12 15.05 23.84
CA ASN A 257 32.90 13.97 24.48
C ASN A 257 32.33 12.55 24.29
N GLN A 258 31.49 12.34 23.26
CA GLN A 258 30.77 11.07 23.05
C GLN A 258 30.45 10.80 21.58
N GLY A 259 29.92 11.80 20.88
CA GLY A 259 29.71 11.79 19.45
C GLY A 259 31.02 12.08 18.71
N HIS A 260 31.36 11.26 17.73
CA HIS A 260 32.60 11.42 16.96
C HIS A 260 32.33 11.18 15.47
N ILE A 261 32.70 12.11 14.59
CA ILE A 261 32.52 12.00 13.14
C ILE A 261 33.90 11.99 12.47
N PHE A 262 34.22 10.98 11.66
CA PHE A 262 35.45 11.00 10.84
C PHE A 262 35.40 9.99 9.69
N LEU A 263 36.03 10.33 8.56
CA LEU A 263 36.20 9.42 7.42
C LEU A 263 37.24 8.31 7.70
N ALA A 264 38.22 8.60 8.54
CA ALA A 264 39.22 7.65 9.02
C ALA A 264 39.37 7.85 10.52
N GLY A 265 39.15 6.80 11.33
CA GLY A 265 39.36 6.89 12.77
C GLY A 265 40.84 6.90 13.14
N PRO A 266 41.21 7.23 14.40
CA PRO A 266 42.60 7.36 14.82
C PRO A 266 43.52 6.17 14.47
N PRO A 267 43.09 4.89 14.54
CA PRO A 267 43.92 3.76 14.10
C PRO A 267 44.29 3.81 12.62
N LEU A 268 43.40 4.32 11.77
CA LEU A 268 43.63 4.44 10.32
C LEU A 268 44.44 5.69 9.98
N VAL A 269 44.21 6.81 10.69
CA VAL A 269 45.05 8.01 10.59
C VAL A 269 46.50 7.66 10.95
N LYS A 270 46.74 7.08 12.13
CA LYS A 270 48.07 6.63 12.55
C LYS A 270 48.73 5.67 11.55
N ALA A 271 47.96 4.75 10.96
CA ALA A 271 48.48 3.83 9.96
C ALA A 271 48.83 4.49 8.60
N ALA A 272 48.16 5.59 8.24
CA ALA A 272 48.32 6.27 6.96
C ALA A 272 49.33 7.44 7.00
N THR A 273 49.37 8.20 8.10
CA THR A 273 50.19 9.43 8.24
C THR A 273 51.26 9.33 9.34
N GLY A 274 51.16 8.35 10.23
CA GLY A 274 51.98 8.27 11.45
C GLY A 274 51.51 9.19 12.59
N GLU A 275 50.45 9.97 12.38
CA GLU A 275 49.93 10.94 13.34
C GLU A 275 49.17 10.25 14.50
N GLU A 276 49.49 10.64 15.74
CA GLU A 276 48.78 10.17 16.94
C GLU A 276 47.82 11.26 17.42
N VAL A 277 46.52 11.02 17.23
CA VAL A 277 45.42 11.91 17.67
C VAL A 277 44.36 11.13 18.45
N THR A 278 43.71 11.78 19.40
CA THR A 278 42.54 11.20 20.08
C THR A 278 41.28 11.31 19.22
N PRO A 279 40.23 10.50 19.49
CA PRO A 279 38.95 10.64 18.79
C PRO A 279 38.30 12.03 18.90
N GLU A 280 38.42 12.71 20.05
CA GLU A 280 37.80 14.02 20.28
C GLU A 280 38.56 15.14 19.56
N GLU A 281 39.90 15.07 19.49
CA GLU A 281 40.71 16.00 18.69
C GLU A 281 40.44 15.85 17.19
N LEU A 282 40.37 14.60 16.70
CA LEU A 282 40.20 14.29 15.28
C LEU A 282 38.78 14.57 14.75
N GLY A 283 37.75 14.36 15.57
CA GLY A 283 36.37 14.34 15.12
C GLY A 283 35.32 14.57 16.21
N GLY A 284 35.71 15.23 17.30
CA GLY A 284 34.85 15.47 18.45
C GLY A 284 33.79 16.55 18.25
N GLY A 285 32.88 16.64 19.23
CA GLY A 285 31.76 17.57 19.19
C GLY A 285 32.19 19.04 19.13
N ALA A 286 33.24 19.42 19.88
CA ALA A 286 33.75 20.78 19.90
C ALA A 286 34.39 21.19 18.56
N MET A 287 35.12 20.28 17.91
CA MET A 287 35.76 20.54 16.61
C MET A 287 34.73 20.72 15.50
N HIS A 288 33.71 19.85 15.44
CA HIS A 288 32.68 19.95 14.40
C HIS A 288 31.71 21.12 14.54
N THR A 289 31.57 21.70 15.72
CA THR A 289 30.68 22.84 15.99
C THR A 289 31.39 24.19 16.04
N SER A 290 32.71 24.23 16.23
CA SER A 290 33.48 25.49 16.28
C SER A 290 34.57 25.67 15.21
N VAL A 291 34.99 24.60 14.52
CA VAL A 291 36.08 24.64 13.52
C VAL A 291 35.61 24.24 12.12
N SER A 292 35.06 23.03 11.95
CA SER A 292 34.74 22.51 10.61
C SER A 292 33.30 22.74 10.14
N GLY A 293 32.37 23.06 11.04
CA GLY A 293 30.97 23.33 10.69
C GLY A 293 30.19 22.12 10.16
N VAL A 294 30.63 20.90 10.49
CA VAL A 294 29.93 19.65 10.11
C VAL A 294 28.71 19.39 11.02
N SER A 295 28.67 20.00 12.21
CA SER A 295 27.56 19.90 13.15
C SER A 295 27.09 21.29 13.55
N ASP A 296 25.78 21.51 13.56
CA ASP A 296 25.16 22.80 13.86
C ASP A 296 24.98 23.03 15.37
N TYR A 297 24.78 21.95 16.13
CA TYR A 297 24.46 22.03 17.56
C TYR A 297 25.34 21.11 18.43
N LEU A 298 25.93 21.67 19.48
CA LEU A 298 26.66 20.93 20.52
C LEU A 298 25.72 20.55 21.67
N ALA A 299 25.39 19.27 21.79
CA ALA A 299 24.65 18.72 22.92
C ALA A 299 25.61 18.34 24.07
N LEU A 300 25.17 18.52 25.31
CA LEU A 300 26.00 18.24 26.51
C LEU A 300 25.95 16.76 26.93
N ASN A 301 24.89 16.06 26.53
CA ASN A 301 24.61 14.65 26.79
C ASN A 301 23.42 14.23 25.90
N ASP A 302 23.07 12.94 25.92
CA ASP A 302 21.93 12.39 25.18
C ASP A 302 20.63 13.15 25.43
N ALA A 303 20.31 13.49 26.69
CA ALA A 303 19.05 14.16 27.02
C ALA A 303 18.97 15.58 26.44
N HIS A 304 20.08 16.33 26.43
CA HIS A 304 20.13 17.63 25.74
C HIS A 304 19.98 17.46 24.22
N ALA A 305 20.57 16.40 23.62
CA ALA A 305 20.37 16.11 22.20
C ALA A 305 18.89 15.81 21.87
N LEU A 306 18.15 15.10 22.74
CA LEU A 306 16.72 14.85 22.52
C LEU A 306 15.91 16.16 22.50
N VAL A 307 16.22 17.11 23.39
CA VAL A 307 15.60 18.45 23.40
C VAL A 307 15.92 19.24 22.12
N LEU A 308 17.15 19.13 21.61
CA LEU A 308 17.55 19.79 20.37
C LEU A 308 16.87 19.16 19.13
N ILE A 309 16.73 17.84 19.07
CA ILE A 309 15.96 17.15 18.00
C ILE A 309 14.53 17.70 17.96
N ARG A 310 13.86 17.76 19.12
CA ARG A 310 12.50 18.30 19.22
C ARG A 310 12.44 19.76 18.74
N ARG A 311 13.41 20.59 19.13
CA ARG A 311 13.52 21.99 18.65
C ARG A 311 13.62 22.08 17.12
N CYS A 312 14.47 21.26 16.49
CA CYS A 312 14.59 21.20 15.02
C CYS A 312 13.22 20.90 14.40
N ILE A 313 12.52 19.87 14.89
CA ILE A 313 11.17 19.51 14.41
C ILE A 313 10.15 20.65 14.58
N SER A 314 10.15 21.36 15.73
CA SER A 314 9.24 22.49 15.95
C SER A 314 9.48 23.67 15.00
N ASN A 315 10.68 23.80 14.42
CA ASN A 315 11.05 24.87 13.51
C ASN A 315 10.73 24.57 12.03
N LEU A 316 10.32 23.34 11.67
CA LEU A 316 10.17 22.88 10.28
C LEU A 316 9.05 23.57 9.46
N ASN A 317 8.17 24.34 10.11
CA ASN A 317 6.92 24.83 9.52
C ASN A 317 6.14 23.69 8.81
N TRP A 318 6.01 22.57 9.53
CA TRP A 318 5.39 21.34 9.04
C TRP A 318 3.95 21.22 9.55
N PRO A 319 2.98 20.78 8.73
CA PRO A 319 1.60 20.57 9.19
C PRO A 319 1.52 19.62 10.39
N ALA A 320 0.82 20.04 11.44
CA ALA A 320 0.70 19.29 12.68
C ALA A 320 -0.35 18.18 12.55
N TYR A 321 -0.11 17.01 13.14
CA TYR A 321 -1.01 15.86 13.14
C TYR A 321 -2.47 16.21 13.49
N THR A 322 -2.65 17.17 14.40
CA THR A 322 -3.94 17.64 14.91
C THR A 322 -4.67 18.60 13.98
N ASP A 323 -4.06 19.05 12.88
CA ASP A 323 -4.68 20.00 11.96
C ASP A 323 -5.95 19.41 11.34
N ALA A 324 -7.03 20.18 11.30
CA ALA A 324 -8.32 19.73 10.79
C ALA A 324 -8.29 19.33 9.29
N SER A 325 -7.31 19.86 8.53
CA SER A 325 -7.03 19.49 7.14
C SER A 325 -6.44 18.09 6.96
N ILE A 326 -5.99 17.45 8.04
CA ILE A 326 -5.31 16.15 8.08
C ILE A 326 -6.25 15.02 8.57
N GLN A 327 -7.36 15.39 9.20
CA GLN A 327 -8.36 14.46 9.73
C GLN A 327 -9.24 13.85 8.63
N PRO A 328 -9.77 12.62 8.82
CA PRO A 328 -10.65 11.99 7.84
C PRO A 328 -11.95 12.77 7.63
N SER A 329 -12.41 12.82 6.37
CA SER A 329 -13.66 13.48 5.94
C SER A 329 -14.95 13.06 6.65
N GLN A 330 -14.92 11.98 7.42
CA GLN A 330 -16.04 11.50 8.24
C GLN A 330 -15.48 10.94 9.55
N THR A 331 -16.21 11.16 10.64
CA THR A 331 -15.89 10.61 11.97
C THR A 331 -15.77 9.09 11.88
N PRO A 332 -14.69 8.48 12.43
CA PRO A 332 -14.56 7.04 12.52
C PRO A 332 -15.73 6.39 13.28
N GLU A 333 -16.30 5.34 12.71
CA GLU A 333 -17.22 4.43 13.42
C GLU A 333 -16.51 3.10 13.69
N LYS A 334 -16.72 2.52 14.87
CA LYS A 334 -16.22 1.18 15.17
C LYS A 334 -16.94 0.12 14.31
N PRO A 335 -16.31 -1.02 14.01
CA PRO A 335 -17.01 -2.19 13.48
C PRO A 335 -18.11 -2.67 14.46
N ILE A 336 -19.10 -3.39 13.95
CA ILE A 336 -20.18 -4.00 14.76
C ILE A 336 -19.67 -5.23 15.51
N TYR A 337 -18.75 -5.99 14.89
CA TYR A 337 -18.16 -7.22 15.42
C TYR A 337 -16.79 -6.94 16.05
N GLN A 338 -16.39 -7.74 17.05
CA GLN A 338 -15.14 -7.53 17.78
C GLN A 338 -13.93 -7.92 16.91
N ALA A 339 -12.79 -7.26 17.13
CA ALA A 339 -11.58 -7.53 16.36
C ALA A 339 -10.90 -8.84 16.83
N GLU A 340 -11.09 -9.19 18.10
CA GLU A 340 -10.57 -10.36 18.79
C GLU A 340 -11.08 -11.67 18.17
N ASP A 341 -12.31 -11.67 17.62
CA ASP A 341 -12.89 -12.80 16.88
C ASP A 341 -12.00 -13.29 15.74
N LEU A 342 -11.17 -12.40 15.15
CA LEU A 342 -10.27 -12.74 14.05
C LEU A 342 -9.32 -13.87 14.42
N ARG A 343 -9.00 -14.04 15.72
CA ARG A 343 -8.22 -15.16 16.24
C ARG A 343 -8.94 -16.51 16.11
N GLY A 344 -10.26 -16.54 16.25
CA GLY A 344 -11.10 -17.74 16.08
C GLY A 344 -11.58 -17.96 14.64
N ILE A 345 -11.61 -16.91 13.82
CA ILE A 345 -11.96 -16.99 12.39
C ILE A 345 -10.76 -17.50 11.57
N ALA A 346 -9.55 -17.02 11.87
CA ALA A 346 -8.34 -17.39 11.14
C ALA A 346 -7.74 -18.70 11.64
N SER A 347 -7.57 -19.66 10.73
CA SER A 347 -6.95 -20.95 11.05
C SER A 347 -5.42 -20.90 10.86
N THR A 348 -4.70 -21.63 11.70
CA THR A 348 -3.27 -21.96 11.48
C THR A 348 -3.10 -23.00 10.38
N ASN A 349 -4.11 -23.83 10.13
CA ASN A 349 -4.18 -24.72 8.97
C ASN A 349 -4.73 -23.96 7.75
N LEU A 350 -3.85 -23.51 6.87
CA LEU A 350 -4.20 -22.76 5.65
C LEU A 350 -4.97 -23.56 4.58
N ARG A 351 -5.25 -24.86 4.80
CA ARG A 351 -6.20 -25.62 3.96
C ARG A 351 -7.66 -25.33 4.33
N THR A 352 -7.91 -24.85 5.54
CA THR A 352 -9.25 -24.42 5.97
C THR A 352 -9.58 -23.10 5.28
N PRO A 353 -10.72 -22.97 4.57
CA PRO A 353 -11.12 -21.71 3.97
C PRO A 353 -11.29 -20.60 5.02
N LEU A 354 -10.75 -19.42 4.72
CA LEU A 354 -10.93 -18.21 5.52
C LEU A 354 -12.05 -17.37 4.89
N PRO A 355 -13.25 -17.26 5.51
CA PRO A 355 -14.34 -16.46 4.96
C PRO A 355 -13.97 -14.98 5.00
N VAL A 356 -13.55 -14.41 3.86
CA VAL A 356 -12.88 -13.11 3.86
C VAL A 356 -13.82 -11.94 4.21
N HIS A 357 -15.13 -12.08 3.97
CA HIS A 357 -16.15 -11.14 4.43
C HIS A 357 -16.16 -10.99 5.96
N GLU A 358 -15.87 -12.05 6.72
CA GLU A 358 -15.80 -12.00 8.19
C GLU A 358 -14.58 -11.19 8.68
N VAL A 359 -13.51 -11.19 7.90
CA VAL A 359 -12.33 -10.34 8.14
C VAL A 359 -12.66 -8.88 7.82
N ILE A 360 -13.28 -8.63 6.66
CA ILE A 360 -13.71 -7.27 6.25
C ILE A 360 -14.66 -6.68 7.29
N ALA A 361 -15.65 -7.45 7.76
CA ALA A 361 -16.65 -7.02 8.74
C ALA A 361 -16.05 -6.52 10.07
N ARG A 362 -14.84 -6.94 10.43
CA ARG A 362 -14.14 -6.61 11.68
C ARG A 362 -13.08 -5.54 11.55
N ILE A 363 -12.75 -5.11 10.32
CA ILE A 363 -11.81 -4.01 10.09
C ILE A 363 -12.48 -2.73 9.58
N VAL A 364 -13.65 -2.82 8.92
CA VAL A 364 -14.33 -1.65 8.32
C VAL A 364 -15.33 -0.97 9.24
N ASP A 365 -15.48 0.35 9.06
CA ASP A 365 -16.35 1.22 9.86
C ASP A 365 -17.82 0.77 9.80
N GLY A 366 -18.42 0.54 10.97
CA GLY A 366 -19.79 0.05 11.09
C GLY A 366 -20.05 -1.31 10.41
N SER A 367 -18.99 -2.10 10.12
CA SER A 367 -19.06 -3.34 9.33
C SER A 367 -19.70 -3.16 7.95
N ARG A 368 -19.62 -1.95 7.37
CA ARG A 368 -20.21 -1.61 6.08
C ARG A 368 -19.24 -1.81 4.92
N PHE A 369 -19.64 -2.65 3.99
CA PHE A 369 -18.93 -2.96 2.75
C PHE A 369 -19.88 -2.87 1.56
N SER A 370 -19.57 -1.99 0.61
CA SER A 370 -20.30 -1.87 -0.65
C SER A 370 -19.59 -2.73 -1.69
N GLU A 371 -19.94 -4.02 -1.74
CA GLU A 371 -19.33 -5.00 -2.64
C GLU A 371 -19.57 -4.66 -4.11
N PHE A 372 -18.51 -4.78 -4.92
CA PHE A 372 -18.51 -4.57 -6.35
C PHE A 372 -18.50 -5.93 -7.07
N LYS A 373 -19.45 -6.14 -7.98
CA LYS A 373 -19.58 -7.40 -8.75
C LYS A 373 -19.56 -8.64 -7.84
N SER A 374 -20.42 -8.68 -6.80
CA SER A 374 -20.53 -9.82 -5.87
C SER A 374 -20.60 -11.16 -6.62
N ASP A 375 -21.45 -11.22 -7.65
CA ASP A 375 -21.85 -12.47 -8.31
C ASP A 375 -20.92 -12.86 -9.47
N PHE A 376 -19.83 -12.12 -9.71
CA PHE A 376 -18.87 -12.38 -10.79
C PHE A 376 -17.45 -12.48 -10.23
N GLY A 377 -16.72 -13.55 -10.56
CA GLY A 377 -15.35 -13.76 -10.04
C GLY A 377 -15.31 -13.84 -8.52
N THR A 378 -16.23 -14.59 -7.91
CA THR A 378 -16.50 -14.68 -6.46
C THR A 378 -15.31 -15.06 -5.59
N SER A 379 -14.25 -15.65 -6.17
CA SER A 379 -13.00 -15.94 -5.46
C SER A 379 -12.10 -14.71 -5.22
N LEU A 380 -12.45 -13.56 -5.80
CA LEU A 380 -11.87 -12.26 -5.46
C LEU A 380 -13.00 -11.30 -5.06
N VAL A 381 -13.06 -10.99 -3.77
CA VAL A 381 -13.99 -10.03 -3.20
C VAL A 381 -13.40 -8.64 -3.40
N THR A 382 -14.18 -7.72 -3.98
CA THR A 382 -13.77 -6.32 -4.15
C THR A 382 -14.90 -5.38 -3.79
N GLY A 383 -14.61 -4.20 -3.26
CA GLY A 383 -15.66 -3.27 -2.85
C GLY A 383 -15.16 -2.07 -2.06
N PHE A 384 -16.04 -1.10 -1.84
CA PHE A 384 -15.71 0.14 -1.13
C PHE A 384 -16.10 0.07 0.34
N ALA A 385 -15.23 0.63 1.19
CA ALA A 385 -15.45 0.70 2.63
C ALA A 385 -14.85 1.99 3.22
N ARG A 386 -14.89 2.09 4.56
CA ARG A 386 -14.03 2.99 5.32
C ARG A 386 -13.30 2.24 6.42
N ILE A 387 -12.10 2.70 6.76
CA ILE A 387 -11.30 2.24 7.89
C ILE A 387 -10.78 3.49 8.60
N GLU A 388 -11.15 3.66 9.86
CA GLU A 388 -10.89 4.87 10.65
C GLU A 388 -11.28 6.17 9.90
N GLY A 389 -12.48 6.20 9.32
CA GLY A 389 -13.00 7.33 8.55
C GLY A 389 -12.39 7.48 7.15
N HIS A 390 -11.24 6.88 6.85
CA HIS A 390 -10.61 6.94 5.53
C HIS A 390 -11.33 6.04 4.51
N ARG A 391 -11.67 6.55 3.32
CA ARG A 391 -12.29 5.76 2.25
C ARG A 391 -11.26 4.86 1.59
N VAL A 392 -11.60 3.58 1.41
CA VAL A 392 -10.73 2.57 0.79
C VAL A 392 -11.48 1.73 -0.23
N GLY A 393 -10.75 1.23 -1.23
CA GLY A 393 -11.14 0.08 -2.03
C GLY A 393 -10.44 -1.17 -1.51
N ILE A 394 -11.19 -2.21 -1.18
CA ILE A 394 -10.64 -3.48 -0.68
C ILE A 394 -10.58 -4.48 -1.84
N VAL A 395 -9.49 -5.25 -1.90
CA VAL A 395 -9.26 -6.35 -2.86
C VAL A 395 -8.79 -7.57 -2.06
N ALA A 396 -9.64 -8.58 -1.93
CA ALA A 396 -9.49 -9.62 -0.93
C ALA A 396 -9.72 -11.03 -1.50
N ASN A 397 -8.81 -11.98 -1.23
CA ASN A 397 -8.96 -13.33 -1.75
C ASN A 397 -9.98 -14.15 -0.95
N ASN A 398 -10.84 -14.87 -1.67
CA ASN A 398 -11.79 -15.85 -1.16
C ASN A 398 -11.61 -17.21 -1.88
N GLY A 399 -10.39 -17.49 -2.35
CA GLY A 399 -10.03 -18.67 -3.15
C GLY A 399 -8.96 -18.38 -4.21
N ILE A 400 -8.75 -19.35 -5.11
CA ILE A 400 -7.86 -19.25 -6.27
C ILE A 400 -8.34 -18.20 -7.30
N LEU A 401 -7.43 -17.59 -8.04
CA LEU A 401 -7.78 -16.59 -9.06
C LEU A 401 -8.15 -17.24 -10.39
N PHE A 402 -9.37 -16.96 -10.87
CA PHE A 402 -9.83 -17.29 -12.23
C PHE A 402 -9.64 -16.10 -13.18
N ALA A 403 -9.85 -16.31 -14.48
CA ALA A 403 -9.82 -15.23 -15.47
C ALA A 403 -10.86 -14.13 -15.16
N SER A 404 -12.05 -14.51 -14.70
CA SER A 404 -13.10 -13.62 -14.21
C SER A 404 -12.65 -12.80 -12.99
N SER A 405 -12.05 -13.45 -11.99
CA SER A 405 -11.48 -12.82 -10.79
C SER A 405 -10.42 -11.77 -11.17
N ALA A 406 -9.52 -12.10 -12.09
CA ALA A 406 -8.47 -11.19 -12.54
C ALA A 406 -9.01 -9.95 -13.28
N VAL A 407 -10.03 -10.10 -14.14
CA VAL A 407 -10.69 -8.97 -14.82
C VAL A 407 -11.49 -8.11 -13.83
N LYS A 408 -12.16 -8.72 -12.85
CA LYS A 408 -12.83 -8.00 -11.75
C LYS A 408 -11.83 -7.17 -10.96
N GLY A 409 -10.69 -7.75 -10.59
CA GLY A 409 -9.62 -7.08 -9.86
C GLY A 409 -9.03 -5.92 -10.64
N ALA A 410 -8.68 -6.12 -11.91
CA ALA A 410 -8.13 -5.07 -12.78
C ALA A 410 -9.08 -3.85 -12.86
N HIS A 411 -10.34 -4.07 -13.25
CA HIS A 411 -11.36 -3.03 -13.34
C HIS A 411 -11.58 -2.33 -11.98
N PHE A 412 -11.57 -3.06 -10.86
CA PHE A 412 -11.74 -2.43 -9.55
C PHE A 412 -10.54 -1.56 -9.15
N VAL A 413 -9.31 -1.98 -9.47
CA VAL A 413 -8.09 -1.17 -9.29
C VAL A 413 -8.10 0.07 -10.19
N GLU A 414 -8.55 -0.05 -11.44
CA GLU A 414 -8.80 1.10 -12.34
C GLU A 414 -9.79 2.09 -11.74
N LEU A 415 -10.95 1.64 -11.24
CA LEU A 415 -11.96 2.49 -10.58
C LEU A 415 -11.41 3.22 -9.35
N CYS A 416 -10.59 2.56 -8.54
CA CYS A 416 -9.98 3.19 -7.38
C CYS A 416 -8.93 4.23 -7.78
N SER A 417 -8.10 3.91 -8.78
CA SER A 417 -7.06 4.79 -9.31
C SER A 417 -7.65 6.05 -9.96
N GLN A 418 -8.71 5.88 -10.77
CA GLN A 418 -9.46 6.98 -11.37
C GLN A 418 -10.01 7.94 -10.30
N ARG A 419 -10.54 7.38 -9.20
CA ARG A 419 -11.20 8.15 -8.12
C ARG A 419 -10.25 8.67 -7.04
N GLY A 420 -8.95 8.37 -7.11
CA GLY A 420 -8.00 8.71 -6.05
C GLY A 420 -8.27 7.99 -4.72
N ILE A 421 -8.81 6.77 -4.76
CA ILE A 421 -9.15 5.98 -3.56
C ILE A 421 -8.01 4.99 -3.25
N PRO A 422 -7.42 5.02 -2.04
CA PRO A 422 -6.43 4.03 -1.60
C PRO A 422 -6.93 2.59 -1.67
N LEU A 423 -6.00 1.66 -1.95
CA LEU A 423 -6.27 0.24 -2.10
C LEU A 423 -5.72 -0.57 -0.91
N VAL A 424 -6.55 -1.46 -0.37
CA VAL A 424 -6.18 -2.42 0.69
C VAL A 424 -6.29 -3.85 0.14
N PHE A 425 -5.17 -4.55 0.09
CA PHE A 425 -5.07 -5.94 -0.38
C PHE A 425 -5.04 -6.90 0.82
N LEU A 426 -5.99 -7.83 0.86
CA LEU A 426 -6.03 -8.90 1.86
C LEU A 426 -5.63 -10.22 1.18
N GLN A 427 -4.38 -10.64 1.38
CA GLN A 427 -3.83 -11.81 0.68
C GLN A 427 -4.16 -13.12 1.42
N ASN A 428 -4.90 -13.99 0.74
CA ASN A 428 -5.06 -15.40 1.09
C ASN A 428 -5.16 -16.23 -0.19
N ILE A 429 -4.04 -16.36 -0.90
CA ILE A 429 -3.97 -16.85 -2.28
C ILE A 429 -2.97 -18.00 -2.43
N SER A 430 -3.47 -19.12 -2.96
CA SER A 430 -2.66 -20.30 -3.34
C SER A 430 -2.20 -20.27 -4.80
N GLY A 431 -2.80 -19.44 -5.65
CA GLY A 431 -2.37 -19.22 -7.04
C GLY A 431 -3.53 -18.91 -7.99
N PHE A 432 -3.22 -18.89 -9.28
CA PHE A 432 -4.21 -18.86 -10.36
C PHE A 432 -4.71 -20.28 -10.65
N MET A 433 -5.90 -20.40 -11.24
CA MET A 433 -6.39 -21.68 -11.78
C MET A 433 -5.46 -22.19 -12.89
N VAL A 434 -5.23 -23.51 -12.92
CA VAL A 434 -4.37 -24.19 -13.89
C VAL A 434 -5.17 -25.23 -14.68
N GLY A 435 -4.75 -25.50 -15.91
CA GLY A 435 -5.38 -26.51 -16.78
C GLY A 435 -5.63 -25.99 -18.19
N VAL A 436 -5.91 -26.90 -19.12
CA VAL A 436 -6.07 -26.59 -20.55
C VAL A 436 -7.18 -25.57 -20.79
N ASP A 437 -8.30 -25.67 -20.07
CA ASP A 437 -9.43 -24.77 -20.27
C ASP A 437 -9.16 -23.37 -19.68
N ALA A 438 -8.47 -23.28 -18.54
CA ALA A 438 -8.03 -22.00 -17.99
C ALA A 438 -7.06 -21.26 -18.93
N GLU A 439 -6.12 -21.98 -19.57
CA GLU A 439 -5.24 -21.40 -20.58
C GLU A 439 -5.99 -20.96 -21.84
N ARG A 440 -7.01 -21.73 -22.28
CA ARG A 440 -7.88 -21.35 -23.42
C ARG A 440 -8.77 -20.15 -23.14
N GLU A 441 -9.32 -20.02 -21.93
CA GLU A 441 -9.97 -18.79 -21.45
C GLU A 441 -8.97 -17.61 -21.40
N GLY A 442 -7.67 -17.91 -21.35
CA GLY A 442 -6.60 -16.93 -21.34
C GLY A 442 -6.26 -16.43 -19.95
N ILE A 443 -6.21 -17.33 -18.97
CA ILE A 443 -5.83 -17.02 -17.57
C ILE A 443 -4.57 -16.13 -17.50
N ALA A 444 -3.56 -16.38 -18.35
CA ALA A 444 -2.36 -15.55 -18.47
C ALA A 444 -2.64 -14.10 -18.92
N LYS A 445 -3.42 -13.87 -20.00
CA LYS A 445 -3.75 -12.50 -20.46
C LYS A 445 -4.66 -11.76 -19.48
N HIS A 446 -5.48 -12.49 -18.73
CA HIS A 446 -6.38 -11.91 -17.72
C HIS A 446 -5.63 -11.59 -16.41
N GLY A 447 -4.75 -12.46 -15.94
CA GLY A 447 -3.83 -12.20 -14.83
C GLY A 447 -2.88 -11.02 -15.12
N ALA A 448 -2.37 -10.92 -16.36
CA ALA A 448 -1.53 -9.80 -16.78
C ALA A 448 -2.23 -8.44 -16.66
N LYS A 449 -3.56 -8.35 -16.86
CA LYS A 449 -4.32 -7.11 -16.65
C LYS A 449 -4.36 -6.71 -15.18
N LEU A 450 -4.61 -7.66 -14.27
CA LEU A 450 -4.58 -7.40 -12.83
C LEU A 450 -3.20 -6.91 -12.39
N VAL A 451 -2.14 -7.61 -12.81
CA VAL A 451 -0.75 -7.26 -12.50
C VAL A 451 -0.38 -5.88 -13.05
N ALA A 452 -0.75 -5.57 -14.29
CA ALA A 452 -0.53 -4.24 -14.89
C ALA A 452 -1.31 -3.13 -14.16
N ALA A 453 -2.57 -3.39 -13.78
CA ALA A 453 -3.37 -2.45 -13.02
C ALA A 453 -2.73 -2.14 -11.65
N VAL A 454 -2.29 -3.16 -10.92
CA VAL A 454 -1.64 -3.02 -9.61
C VAL A 454 -0.30 -2.30 -9.72
N ALA A 455 0.52 -2.62 -10.73
CA ALA A 455 1.82 -2.00 -10.95
C ALA A 455 1.73 -0.51 -11.30
N CYS A 456 0.81 -0.13 -12.20
CA CYS A 456 0.66 1.25 -12.65
C CYS A 456 -0.13 2.15 -11.69
N SER A 457 -0.84 1.59 -10.70
CA SER A 457 -1.71 2.35 -9.80
C SER A 457 -0.92 3.25 -8.85
N GLU A 458 -1.10 4.57 -8.98
CA GLU A 458 -0.41 5.61 -8.20
C GLU A 458 -1.09 5.94 -6.86
N VAL A 459 -2.30 5.42 -6.61
CA VAL A 459 -2.94 5.58 -5.29
C VAL A 459 -2.17 4.78 -4.22
N PRO A 460 -2.21 5.20 -2.94
CA PRO A 460 -1.59 4.43 -1.86
C PRO A 460 -2.14 3.00 -1.80
N LYS A 461 -1.23 2.01 -1.86
CA LYS A 461 -1.53 0.58 -1.77
C LYS A 461 -1.03 0.05 -0.42
N PHE A 462 -1.84 -0.73 0.27
CA PHE A 462 -1.51 -1.39 1.55
C PHE A 462 -1.80 -2.87 1.45
N THR A 463 -0.95 -3.71 2.02
CA THR A 463 -1.08 -5.17 1.90
C THR A 463 -1.04 -5.84 3.27
N VAL A 464 -1.99 -6.73 3.55
CA VAL A 464 -1.97 -7.60 4.73
C VAL A 464 -2.08 -9.05 4.25
N VAL A 465 -1.06 -9.85 4.55
CA VAL A 465 -1.10 -11.30 4.29
C VAL A 465 -1.79 -11.97 5.46
N ILE A 466 -3.04 -12.40 5.25
CA ILE A 466 -3.93 -12.97 6.28
C ILE A 466 -3.97 -14.52 6.25
N GLY A 467 -3.30 -15.12 5.26
CA GLY A 467 -3.17 -16.56 5.11
C GLY A 467 -2.05 -16.92 4.13
N GLY A 468 -2.39 -17.58 3.03
CA GLY A 468 -1.41 -17.92 1.98
C GLY A 468 -1.03 -16.75 1.09
N SER A 469 0.23 -16.72 0.62
CA SER A 469 0.71 -15.83 -0.42
C SER A 469 1.65 -16.61 -1.35
N TYR A 470 1.08 -17.29 -2.35
CA TYR A 470 1.83 -18.20 -3.22
C TYR A 470 1.87 -17.77 -4.69
N GLY A 471 3.06 -17.93 -5.28
CA GLY A 471 3.32 -17.81 -6.73
C GLY A 471 2.83 -16.50 -7.35
N ALA A 472 2.29 -16.59 -8.57
CA ALA A 472 1.76 -15.42 -9.28
C ALA A 472 0.59 -14.71 -8.55
N GLY A 473 -0.05 -15.38 -7.59
CA GLY A 473 -1.06 -14.78 -6.72
C GLY A 473 -0.51 -13.63 -5.87
N ASN A 474 0.72 -13.76 -5.37
CA ASN A 474 1.41 -12.67 -4.65
C ASN A 474 1.54 -11.41 -5.52
N TYR A 475 1.80 -11.58 -6.82
CA TYR A 475 1.99 -10.47 -7.75
C TYR A 475 0.67 -9.73 -8.02
N GLY A 476 -0.39 -10.47 -8.36
CA GLY A 476 -1.72 -9.90 -8.62
C GLY A 476 -2.37 -9.23 -7.41
N MET A 477 -1.91 -9.54 -6.19
CA MET A 477 -2.45 -9.02 -4.94
C MET A 477 -1.55 -7.97 -4.26
N CYS A 478 -0.67 -7.30 -5.01
CA CYS A 478 0.24 -6.26 -4.49
C CYS A 478 1.22 -6.76 -3.41
N GLY A 479 1.91 -7.87 -3.68
CA GLY A 479 3.06 -8.32 -2.89
C GLY A 479 4.25 -7.35 -2.94
N ARG A 480 5.33 -7.67 -2.23
CA ARG A 480 6.46 -6.75 -1.95
C ARG A 480 7.07 -6.08 -3.19
N ALA A 481 7.08 -6.76 -4.34
CA ALA A 481 7.62 -6.24 -5.60
C ALA A 481 6.75 -5.16 -6.28
N TYR A 482 5.53 -4.89 -5.78
CA TYR A 482 4.56 -3.94 -6.33
C TYR A 482 4.44 -2.66 -5.50
N SER A 483 5.46 -2.38 -4.66
CA SER A 483 5.59 -1.21 -3.79
C SER A 483 4.29 -0.79 -3.07
N PRO A 484 3.71 -1.66 -2.22
CA PRO A 484 2.77 -1.20 -1.21
C PRO A 484 3.50 -0.29 -0.21
N ARG A 485 2.84 0.80 0.20
CA ARG A 485 3.35 1.75 1.19
C ARG A 485 3.72 1.05 2.50
N PHE A 486 2.92 0.05 2.87
CA PHE A 486 3.19 -0.88 3.95
C PHE A 486 2.68 -2.27 3.59
N LEU A 487 3.45 -3.30 3.91
CA LEU A 487 3.05 -4.71 3.83
C LEU A 487 3.25 -5.38 5.19
N TRP A 488 2.21 -5.98 5.76
CA TRP A 488 2.30 -6.79 6.98
C TRP A 488 1.86 -8.23 6.74
N MET A 489 2.22 -9.11 7.69
CA MET A 489 1.76 -10.49 7.73
C MET A 489 1.08 -10.78 9.07
N TRP A 490 0.10 -11.68 9.07
CA TRP A 490 -0.41 -12.30 10.29
C TRP A 490 0.53 -13.44 10.77
N PRO A 491 0.46 -13.86 12.05
CA PRO A 491 1.37 -14.88 12.58
C PRO A 491 1.18 -16.27 11.93
N ASN A 492 -0.04 -16.59 11.51
CA ASN A 492 -0.38 -17.82 10.78
C ASN A 492 0.00 -17.76 9.29
N ALA A 493 0.31 -16.59 8.74
CA ALA A 493 0.51 -16.42 7.30
C ALA A 493 1.72 -17.21 6.79
N ARG A 494 1.69 -17.56 5.50
CA ARG A 494 2.78 -18.26 4.80
C ARG A 494 3.00 -17.68 3.41
N ILE A 495 4.26 -17.54 3.01
CA ILE A 495 4.67 -16.96 1.73
C ILE A 495 5.65 -17.88 1.00
N GLY A 496 5.53 -18.02 -0.32
CA GLY A 496 6.46 -18.84 -1.09
C GLY A 496 6.18 -18.88 -2.59
N VAL A 497 7.06 -19.52 -3.35
CA VAL A 497 6.85 -19.70 -4.80
C VAL A 497 5.65 -20.63 -5.06
N MET A 498 5.48 -21.68 -4.25
CA MET A 498 4.33 -22.58 -4.21
C MET A 498 4.29 -23.29 -2.84
N GLY A 499 3.25 -24.09 -2.57
CA GLY A 499 3.20 -24.89 -1.34
C GLY A 499 4.28 -25.98 -1.32
N SER A 500 4.80 -26.34 -0.14
CA SER A 500 5.88 -27.31 0.01
C SER A 500 5.55 -28.67 -0.63
N GLU A 501 4.34 -29.16 -0.44
CA GLU A 501 3.85 -30.42 -1.04
C GLU A 501 3.78 -30.37 -2.57
N GLN A 502 3.38 -29.22 -3.14
CA GLN A 502 3.36 -29.02 -4.58
C GLN A 502 4.79 -29.02 -5.14
N LEU A 503 5.72 -28.33 -4.47
CA LEU A 503 7.12 -28.28 -4.90
C LEU A 503 7.79 -29.65 -4.83
N THR A 504 7.59 -30.39 -3.73
CA THR A 504 8.10 -31.77 -3.58
C THR A 504 7.58 -32.66 -4.71
N SER A 505 6.26 -32.70 -4.95
CA SER A 505 5.67 -33.55 -6.00
C SER A 505 6.14 -33.18 -7.41
N VAL A 506 6.32 -31.88 -7.70
CA VAL A 506 6.92 -31.43 -8.98
C VAL A 506 8.38 -31.88 -9.09
N MET A 507 9.17 -31.78 -8.02
CA MET A 507 10.58 -32.20 -8.03
C MET A 507 10.76 -33.71 -8.17
N GLU A 508 9.86 -34.52 -7.61
CA GLU A 508 9.79 -35.97 -7.81
C GLU A 508 9.48 -36.29 -9.28
N THR A 509 8.49 -35.60 -9.86
CA THR A 509 8.02 -35.83 -11.25
C THR A 509 9.09 -35.51 -12.30
N VAL A 510 9.94 -34.49 -12.08
CA VAL A 510 11.03 -34.12 -13.01
C VAL A 510 12.30 -34.99 -12.85
N GLY A 511 12.22 -36.12 -12.14
CA GLY A 511 13.28 -37.14 -12.11
C GLY A 511 14.55 -36.73 -11.36
N LYS A 512 14.49 -35.72 -10.49
CA LYS A 512 15.62 -35.39 -9.60
C LYS A 512 15.49 -36.16 -8.29
N ALA A 513 16.62 -36.62 -7.76
CA ALA A 513 16.68 -37.12 -6.38
C ALA A 513 16.24 -35.99 -5.44
N VAL A 514 15.07 -36.14 -4.82
CA VAL A 514 14.51 -35.14 -3.93
C VAL A 514 15.14 -35.27 -2.56
N ASP A 515 15.76 -34.20 -2.06
CA ASP A 515 16.24 -34.11 -0.69
C ASP A 515 15.06 -34.40 0.27
N PRO A 516 15.14 -35.43 1.13
CA PRO A 516 14.09 -35.73 2.10
C PRO A 516 13.73 -34.55 3.02
N ASN A 517 14.66 -33.60 3.20
CA ASN A 517 14.46 -32.40 4.00
C ASN A 517 13.81 -31.24 3.23
N LEU A 518 13.62 -31.35 1.91
CA LEU A 518 13.08 -30.28 1.07
C LEU A 518 11.76 -29.74 1.61
N LYS A 519 10.80 -30.61 1.93
CA LYS A 519 9.48 -30.21 2.44
C LYS A 519 9.63 -29.36 3.71
N LYS A 520 10.38 -29.87 4.71
CA LYS A 520 10.65 -29.19 5.98
C LYS A 520 11.38 -27.85 5.78
N ARG A 521 12.33 -27.79 4.84
CA ARG A 521 13.05 -26.55 4.50
C ARG A 521 12.08 -25.50 3.96
N ILE A 522 11.24 -25.87 2.99
CA ILE A 522 10.28 -24.96 2.35
C ILE A 522 9.19 -24.53 3.33
N ASP A 523 8.71 -25.43 4.20
CA ASP A 523 7.79 -25.08 5.28
C ASP A 523 8.39 -23.99 6.19
N ASN A 524 9.65 -24.14 6.60
CA ASN A 524 10.38 -23.15 7.41
C ASN A 524 10.65 -21.83 6.66
N GLU A 525 11.10 -21.90 5.41
CA GLU A 525 11.32 -20.74 4.53
C GLU A 525 10.04 -19.96 4.23
N SER A 526 8.87 -20.57 4.43
CA SER A 526 7.57 -19.94 4.25
C SER A 526 6.97 -19.29 5.49
N GLU A 527 7.54 -19.47 6.70
CA GLU A 527 6.98 -18.88 7.93
C GLU A 527 7.04 -17.34 7.91
N ALA A 528 6.01 -16.68 8.47
CA ALA A 528 5.99 -15.23 8.65
C ALA A 528 7.24 -14.69 9.40
N VAL A 529 7.79 -15.46 10.34
CA VAL A 529 9.04 -15.11 11.05
C VAL A 529 10.25 -15.13 10.10
N TYR A 530 10.36 -16.14 9.23
CA TYR A 530 11.43 -16.23 8.24
C TYR A 530 11.39 -15.07 7.22
N SER A 531 10.16 -14.69 6.83
CA SER A 531 9.86 -13.53 5.98
C SER A 531 10.26 -12.20 6.63
N SER A 532 9.81 -11.96 7.87
CA SER A 532 10.03 -10.69 8.58
C SER A 532 11.51 -10.49 8.94
N ALA A 533 12.22 -11.59 9.25
CA ALA A 533 13.67 -11.59 9.42
C ALA A 533 14.44 -11.07 8.20
N ARG A 534 13.85 -11.21 7.00
CA ARG A 534 14.45 -10.87 5.69
C ARG A 534 13.87 -9.62 5.05
N LEU A 535 12.96 -8.91 5.71
CA LEU A 535 12.24 -7.74 5.15
C LEU A 535 11.58 -8.06 3.80
N TRP A 536 10.75 -9.10 3.76
CA TRP A 536 9.74 -9.24 2.71
C TRP A 536 8.44 -8.51 3.12
N ASP A 537 8.17 -8.46 4.42
CA ASP A 537 7.18 -7.61 5.09
C ASP A 537 7.85 -6.51 5.94
N ASP A 538 7.04 -5.55 6.35
CA ASP A 538 7.41 -4.45 7.25
C ASP A 538 7.08 -4.78 8.73
N GLY A 539 6.65 -6.01 9.02
CA GLY A 539 6.36 -6.53 10.36
C GLY A 539 5.23 -7.56 10.41
N ILE A 540 5.26 -8.43 11.41
CA ILE A 540 4.14 -9.30 11.76
C ILE A 540 3.20 -8.54 12.71
N ILE A 541 1.91 -8.49 12.38
CA ILE A 541 0.87 -7.87 13.20
C ILE A 541 -0.15 -8.92 13.65
N MET A 542 -0.73 -8.73 14.84
CA MET A 542 -1.77 -9.65 15.33
C MET A 542 -3.09 -9.40 14.58
N PRO A 543 -3.92 -10.44 14.33
CA PRO A 543 -5.14 -10.30 13.53
C PRO A 543 -6.05 -9.16 14.00
N GLU A 544 -6.30 -9.08 15.31
CA GLU A 544 -7.11 -8.04 15.95
C GLU A 544 -6.56 -6.60 15.78
N HIS A 545 -5.24 -6.45 15.61
CA HIS A 545 -4.61 -5.13 15.44
C HIS A 545 -4.67 -4.62 13.98
N THR A 546 -5.13 -5.43 13.02
CA THR A 546 -5.15 -5.10 11.58
C THR A 546 -5.82 -3.76 11.29
N ARG A 547 -6.97 -3.49 11.92
CA ARG A 547 -7.69 -2.22 11.76
C ARG A 547 -6.85 -1.01 12.19
N HIS A 548 -6.18 -1.10 13.34
CA HIS A 548 -5.39 -0.02 13.91
C HIS A 548 -4.16 0.30 13.04
N TYR A 549 -3.43 -0.72 12.59
CA TYR A 549 -2.29 -0.55 11.68
C TYR A 549 -2.71 0.04 10.33
N LEU A 550 -3.81 -0.44 9.73
CA LEU A 550 -4.36 0.15 8.51
C LEU A 550 -4.80 1.60 8.74
N GLY A 551 -5.46 1.92 9.85
CA GLY A 551 -5.87 3.28 10.19
C GLY A 551 -4.68 4.25 10.31
N MET A 552 -3.63 3.87 11.06
CA MET A 552 -2.40 4.67 11.16
C MET A 552 -1.76 4.90 9.79
N ALA A 553 -1.61 3.84 8.99
CA ALA A 553 -0.93 3.91 7.71
C ALA A 553 -1.72 4.61 6.60
N LEU A 554 -3.05 4.47 6.59
CA LEU A 554 -3.95 5.29 5.78
C LEU A 554 -3.76 6.75 6.16
N SER A 555 -3.85 7.08 7.45
CA SER A 555 -3.64 8.45 7.90
C SER A 555 -2.27 8.99 7.46
N ILE A 556 -1.19 8.22 7.62
CA ILE A 556 0.17 8.56 7.14
C ILE A 556 0.18 8.89 5.63
N ALA A 557 -0.37 8.02 4.78
CA ALA A 557 -0.24 8.16 3.32
C ALA A 557 -1.22 9.16 2.69
N VAL A 558 -2.36 9.46 3.32
CA VAL A 558 -3.43 10.29 2.72
C VAL A 558 -3.54 11.71 3.29
N SER A 559 -2.65 12.10 4.21
CA SER A 559 -2.71 13.40 4.89
C SER A 559 -1.31 14.03 5.08
N GLY A 560 -1.22 15.16 5.78
CA GLY A 560 0.01 15.94 5.89
C GLY A 560 0.32 16.66 4.57
N ARG A 561 1.55 16.54 4.08
CA ARG A 561 1.95 17.06 2.76
C ARG A 561 1.65 16.08 1.60
N ASN A 562 0.99 14.96 1.87
CA ASN A 562 0.60 14.00 0.82
C ASN A 562 -0.62 14.49 0.05
N THR A 563 -0.61 14.28 -1.27
CA THR A 563 -1.67 14.72 -2.18
C THR A 563 -2.03 13.56 -3.09
N ILE A 564 -3.18 12.92 -2.88
CA ILE A 564 -3.71 11.94 -3.82
C ILE A 564 -4.49 12.69 -4.88
N LYS A 565 -3.99 12.69 -6.11
CA LYS A 565 -4.66 13.33 -7.24
C LYS A 565 -5.40 12.26 -8.06
N ALA A 566 -6.71 12.42 -8.15
CA ALA A 566 -7.55 11.61 -9.03
C ALA A 566 -7.09 11.75 -10.50
N ASN A 567 -7.23 10.67 -11.28
CA ASN A 567 -6.85 10.61 -12.70
C ASN A 567 -5.36 10.81 -13.07
N GLU A 568 -4.41 10.85 -12.13
CA GLU A 568 -2.97 10.89 -12.49
C GLU A 568 -2.38 9.53 -12.89
N THR A 569 -3.02 8.42 -12.51
CA THR A 569 -2.57 7.07 -12.87
C THR A 569 -2.58 6.85 -14.39
N LYS A 570 -1.44 6.46 -14.96
CA LYS A 570 -1.29 6.09 -16.37
C LYS A 570 -1.04 4.59 -16.49
N PHE A 571 -2.04 3.86 -16.95
CA PHE A 571 -1.92 2.42 -17.20
C PHE A 571 -1.08 2.14 -18.45
N GLY A 572 -0.28 1.07 -18.41
CA GLY A 572 0.36 0.49 -19.59
C GLY A 572 -0.65 -0.18 -20.53
N VAL A 573 -0.17 -0.71 -21.66
CA VAL A 573 -1.04 -1.37 -22.66
C VAL A 573 -1.65 -2.65 -22.09
N PHE A 574 -2.98 -2.71 -22.00
CA PHE A 574 -3.70 -3.91 -21.56
C PHE A 574 -3.85 -4.89 -22.74
N ARG A 575 -3.44 -6.16 -22.54
CA ARG A 575 -3.52 -7.19 -23.57
C ARG A 575 -4.97 -7.66 -23.78
N ILE A 576 -5.65 -7.09 -24.76
CA ILE A 576 -7.04 -7.44 -25.12
C ILE A 576 -7.02 -8.21 -26.44
N VAL A 577 -7.57 -9.42 -26.42
CA VAL A 577 -7.87 -10.25 -27.60
C VAL A 577 -9.21 -10.93 -27.33
N LEU A 578 -10.21 -10.65 -28.18
CA LEU A 578 -11.50 -11.32 -28.16
C LEU A 578 -11.31 -12.72 -28.78
N ILE A 579 -11.70 -13.76 -28.05
CA ILE A 579 -11.73 -15.13 -28.59
C ILE A 579 -13.20 -15.43 -28.84
N LEU A 580 -13.61 -15.44 -30.12
CA LEU A 580 -14.95 -15.86 -30.53
C LEU A 580 -15.00 -17.39 -30.54
N ALA A 581 -15.24 -17.99 -29.37
CA ALA A 581 -15.42 -19.42 -29.27
C ALA A 581 -16.77 -19.83 -29.89
N SER A 582 -16.74 -20.32 -31.13
CA SER A 582 -17.89 -21.03 -31.72
C SER A 582 -18.22 -22.24 -30.86
N GLN A 583 -19.41 -22.26 -30.24
CA GLN A 583 -19.85 -23.43 -29.48
C GLN A 583 -19.95 -24.65 -30.43
N LYS A 584 -19.34 -25.76 -30.02
CA LYS A 584 -19.46 -27.05 -30.70
C LYS A 584 -20.86 -27.64 -30.51
N ASP A 585 -21.85 -27.12 -31.21
CA ASP A 585 -23.07 -27.89 -31.48
C ASP A 585 -22.95 -28.55 -32.86
N LYS A 586 -23.04 -29.89 -32.91
CA LYS A 586 -22.79 -30.68 -34.12
C LYS A 586 -24.00 -30.66 -35.08
N ARG A 587 -24.31 -29.49 -35.63
CA ARG A 587 -25.25 -29.35 -36.74
C ARG A 587 -24.64 -28.46 -37.81
N HIS A 588 -24.66 -28.93 -39.06
CA HIS A 588 -24.31 -28.11 -40.21
C HIS A 588 -25.30 -26.95 -40.30
N LEU A 589 -24.88 -25.78 -39.84
CA LEU A 589 -25.56 -24.51 -40.07
C LEU A 589 -24.77 -23.76 -41.14
N ASP A 590 -25.43 -23.54 -42.26
CA ASP A 590 -24.93 -22.80 -43.41
C ASP A 590 -24.64 -21.34 -42.98
N PRO A 591 -23.55 -20.65 -43.40
CA PRO A 591 -23.19 -19.33 -42.86
C PRO A 591 -24.29 -18.26 -43.01
N LEU A 592 -25.16 -18.41 -44.01
CA LEU A 592 -26.34 -17.57 -44.24
C LEU A 592 -27.46 -17.73 -43.19
N SER A 593 -27.37 -18.71 -42.29
CA SER A 593 -28.36 -18.92 -41.22
C SER A 593 -28.03 -18.21 -39.90
N ILE A 594 -26.77 -17.80 -39.70
CA ILE A 594 -26.32 -17.06 -38.51
C ILE A 594 -26.72 -15.57 -38.59
N LEU A 595 -26.82 -15.03 -39.82
CA LEU A 595 -27.43 -13.74 -40.12
C LEU A 595 -28.77 -14.00 -40.79
N GLY A 596 -29.87 -13.89 -40.05
CA GLY A 596 -31.22 -14.19 -40.53
C GLY A 596 -31.67 -13.29 -41.69
N ILE A 597 -31.30 -13.64 -42.91
CA ILE A 597 -31.71 -13.00 -44.16
C ILE A 597 -32.68 -13.94 -44.87
N ASN A 598 -33.97 -13.65 -44.77
CA ASN A 598 -34.96 -14.22 -45.65
C ASN A 598 -35.79 -13.09 -46.27
N HIS A 599 -35.81 -13.03 -47.60
CA HIS A 599 -36.56 -12.05 -48.41
C HIS A 599 -36.41 -10.57 -47.96
N GLY A 600 -35.15 -10.09 -47.82
CA GLY A 600 -34.86 -8.65 -47.82
C GLY A 600 -35.30 -7.85 -46.57
N ARG A 601 -35.65 -8.51 -45.46
CA ARG A 601 -35.86 -7.86 -44.15
C ARG A 601 -35.04 -8.53 -43.07
N MET A 602 -34.19 -7.76 -42.38
CA MET A 602 -33.62 -8.18 -41.09
C MET A 602 -34.68 -8.03 -40.00
N HIS A 603 -34.88 -9.10 -39.23
CA HIS A 603 -35.56 -9.04 -37.93
C HIS A 603 -34.53 -9.30 -36.82
N PHE A 604 -34.40 -8.37 -35.87
CA PHE A 604 -33.63 -8.60 -34.66
C PHE A 604 -34.44 -9.48 -33.70
N SER A 605 -34.00 -10.72 -33.51
CA SER A 605 -34.43 -11.56 -32.38
C SER A 605 -33.68 -11.12 -31.13
N THR A 606 -34.38 -10.94 -30.01
CA THR A 606 -33.92 -10.23 -28.81
C THR A 606 -33.00 -11.04 -27.90
N ASN A 607 -31.99 -11.74 -28.45
CA ASN A 607 -31.05 -12.59 -27.69
C ASN A 607 -29.64 -12.66 -28.34
N LEU A 608 -29.09 -11.53 -28.78
CA LEU A 608 -27.71 -11.43 -29.27
C LEU A 608 -27.02 -10.18 -28.70
N GLU A 609 -26.17 -10.37 -27.68
CA GLU A 609 -25.19 -9.37 -27.26
C GLU A 609 -23.99 -9.41 -28.25
N GLY A 610 -24.04 -8.58 -29.28
CA GLY A 610 -22.95 -8.37 -30.23
C GLY A 610 -22.53 -6.90 -30.24
N CYS A 611 -21.22 -6.61 -30.19
CA CYS A 611 -20.70 -5.25 -30.21
C CYS A 611 -19.79 -5.02 -31.42
N ILE A 612 -19.92 -3.85 -32.06
CA ILE A 612 -19.17 -3.47 -33.26
C ILE A 612 -17.79 -2.95 -32.84
N ILE A 613 -16.73 -3.40 -33.52
CA ILE A 613 -15.36 -2.90 -33.30
C ILE A 613 -15.11 -1.70 -34.21
N SER A 614 -14.87 -0.53 -33.63
CA SER A 614 -14.30 0.62 -34.37
C SER A 614 -12.78 0.43 -34.48
N ALA A 615 -12.30 0.16 -35.69
CA ALA A 615 -10.89 -0.08 -35.98
C ALA A 615 -10.19 1.18 -36.50
N SER A 616 -9.93 2.16 -35.62
CA SER A 616 -8.99 3.24 -35.94
C SER A 616 -7.54 2.74 -35.76
N HIS A 617 -6.73 2.85 -36.83
CA HIS A 617 -5.33 2.39 -36.94
C HIS A 617 -5.08 0.91 -37.37
N ILE A 618 -5.76 0.42 -38.41
CA ILE A 618 -5.21 -0.63 -39.30
C ILE A 618 -5.12 -0.07 -40.73
N ALA A 619 -4.23 0.91 -40.92
CA ALA A 619 -3.98 1.52 -42.22
C ALA A 619 -2.54 2.06 -42.27
N HIS A 620 -1.56 1.15 -42.40
CA HIS A 620 -0.20 1.55 -42.84
C HIS A 620 0.64 0.46 -43.52
N ASP A 621 0.35 -0.83 -43.34
CA ASP A 621 1.19 -1.94 -43.88
C ASP A 621 0.60 -2.70 -45.09
N PHE A 622 -0.43 -2.16 -45.76
CA PHE A 622 -0.91 -2.67 -47.05
C PHE A 622 -1.17 -1.53 -48.04
N ALA A 623 -0.10 -0.90 -48.51
CA ALA A 623 -0.13 0.02 -49.64
C ALA A 623 0.98 -0.34 -50.64
N THR A 624 0.59 -0.95 -51.77
CA THR A 624 1.43 -0.93 -52.98
C THR A 624 1.44 0.49 -53.57
N PRO A 625 2.56 0.92 -54.20
CA PRO A 625 2.76 2.34 -54.50
C PRO A 625 2.01 2.78 -55.76
N ALA A 626 0.91 3.52 -55.58
CA ALA A 626 0.34 4.39 -56.60
C ALA A 626 -0.37 5.60 -55.97
N GLU A 627 -0.08 6.78 -56.52
CA GLU A 627 -0.85 8.04 -56.36
C GLU A 627 -0.96 8.64 -54.95
N ALA A 628 -0.05 9.58 -54.65
CA ALA A 628 -0.20 10.54 -53.56
C ALA A 628 -1.00 11.78 -54.04
N ASN A 629 -1.92 12.30 -53.21
CA ASN A 629 -2.23 13.75 -53.18
C ASN A 629 -3.07 14.21 -51.95
N ASN A 630 -2.53 15.23 -51.27
CA ASN A 630 -3.19 16.34 -50.56
C ASN A 630 -4.25 16.15 -49.44
N GLY A 631 -3.95 16.74 -48.27
CA GLY A 631 -4.95 17.42 -47.41
C GLY A 631 -4.95 17.04 -45.91
N PRO A 632 -4.71 17.98 -44.98
CA PRO A 632 -4.78 17.71 -43.53
C PRO A 632 -6.12 18.11 -42.90
N ALA A 633 -6.61 17.35 -41.92
CA ALA A 633 -7.67 17.80 -41.01
C ALA A 633 -7.55 17.16 -39.62
N SER A 634 -7.43 18.00 -38.60
CA SER A 634 -7.66 17.67 -37.20
C SER A 634 -9.17 17.62 -36.90
N HIS A 635 -9.58 16.87 -35.85
CA HIS A 635 -10.39 17.42 -34.75
C HIS A 635 -10.64 16.36 -33.66
N SER A 636 -10.52 16.78 -32.40
CA SER A 636 -11.02 16.07 -31.23
C SER A 636 -12.35 16.67 -30.78
N GLY A 637 -13.27 15.84 -30.27
CA GLY A 637 -14.56 16.29 -29.76
C GLY A 637 -15.12 15.34 -28.72
N VAL A 638 -15.55 15.89 -27.58
CA VAL A 638 -16.24 15.17 -26.50
C VAL A 638 -17.66 15.70 -26.43
N PHE A 639 -18.66 14.82 -26.53
CA PHE A 639 -20.04 15.12 -26.18
C PHE A 639 -20.68 13.94 -25.48
N GLY A 640 -21.61 14.23 -24.57
CA GLY A 640 -22.45 13.23 -23.93
C GLY A 640 -23.86 13.80 -23.73
N ALA A 641 -24.86 12.94 -23.85
CA ALA A 641 -26.24 13.23 -23.46
C ALA A 641 -26.97 11.94 -23.08
N SER A 642 -27.95 12.08 -22.21
CA SER A 642 -28.84 11.03 -21.72
C SER A 642 -29.99 10.74 -22.70
N GLY A 643 -30.36 9.47 -22.85
CA GLY A 643 -31.59 9.09 -23.55
C GLY A 643 -31.61 7.61 -23.89
N SER A 644 -32.78 6.98 -23.79
CA SER A 644 -32.98 5.58 -24.16
C SER A 644 -33.12 5.43 -25.68
N ASP A 645 -31.99 5.44 -26.39
CA ASP A 645 -31.81 4.84 -27.73
C ASP A 645 -30.30 4.88 -28.08
N VAL A 646 -29.64 3.72 -28.11
CA VAL A 646 -28.20 3.65 -28.43
C VAL A 646 -28.01 3.50 -29.94
N GLY A 647 -28.10 4.63 -30.64
CA GLY A 647 -27.60 4.74 -32.01
C GLY A 647 -26.07 4.74 -32.02
N LEU A 648 -25.46 3.71 -32.61
CA LEU A 648 -24.03 3.70 -32.92
C LEU A 648 -23.77 4.59 -34.14
N ASP A 649 -23.38 5.83 -33.91
CA ASP A 649 -22.98 6.76 -34.97
C ASP A 649 -21.56 6.40 -35.47
N LEU A 650 -21.49 5.54 -36.48
CA LEU A 650 -20.26 5.16 -37.17
C LEU A 650 -19.83 6.30 -38.09
N GLY A 651 -19.23 7.33 -37.49
CA GLY A 651 -18.83 8.56 -38.16
C GLY A 651 -17.63 8.45 -39.11
N ALA A 652 -17.76 7.68 -40.19
CA ALA A 652 -17.04 7.86 -41.46
C ALA A 652 -17.62 6.93 -42.55
N ASP A 653 -17.99 7.51 -43.69
CA ASP A 653 -18.07 6.76 -44.96
C ASP A 653 -16.68 6.14 -45.26
N ASP A 654 -16.65 4.96 -45.90
CA ASP A 654 -15.43 4.14 -46.16
C ASP A 654 -14.76 3.45 -44.97
N SER A 655 -15.53 3.16 -43.92
CA SER A 655 -15.14 2.21 -42.87
C SER A 655 -15.11 0.75 -43.38
N TRP A 656 -14.12 -0.04 -42.95
CA TRP A 656 -13.93 -1.45 -43.36
C TRP A 656 -14.09 -2.43 -42.19
N VAL A 657 -14.69 -3.60 -42.46
CA VAL A 657 -14.83 -4.71 -41.50
C VAL A 657 -14.21 -5.98 -42.09
N VAL A 658 -13.31 -6.61 -41.33
CA VAL A 658 -12.64 -7.87 -41.71
C VAL A 658 -13.19 -9.01 -40.88
N LEU A 659 -13.69 -10.05 -41.54
CA LEU A 659 -14.14 -11.30 -40.90
C LEU A 659 -13.20 -12.45 -41.26
N ALA A 660 -12.60 -13.06 -40.24
CA ALA A 660 -11.75 -14.25 -40.37
C ALA A 660 -12.45 -15.46 -39.73
N GLN A 661 -12.46 -16.60 -40.43
CA GLN A 661 -13.01 -17.86 -39.92
C GLN A 661 -11.88 -18.84 -39.58
N GLU A 662 -11.87 -19.36 -38.36
CA GLU A 662 -10.88 -20.34 -37.92
C GLU A 662 -10.98 -21.63 -38.76
N GLY A 663 -9.88 -22.05 -39.37
CA GLY A 663 -9.79 -23.26 -40.19
C GLY A 663 -9.88 -23.09 -41.72
N ARG A 664 -9.95 -21.86 -42.25
CA ARG A 664 -9.78 -21.57 -43.68
C ARG A 664 -8.74 -20.46 -43.91
N GLN A 665 -8.00 -20.53 -45.01
CA GLN A 665 -7.22 -19.38 -45.50
C GLN A 665 -8.13 -18.51 -46.37
N GLY A 666 -8.51 -17.34 -45.86
CA GLY A 666 -9.36 -16.36 -46.53
C GLY A 666 -9.88 -15.32 -45.54
N PHE A 667 -10.09 -14.09 -46.00
CA PHE A 667 -10.55 -12.96 -45.18
C PHE A 667 -11.67 -12.25 -45.92
N LEU A 668 -12.90 -12.31 -45.40
CA LEU A 668 -14.01 -11.59 -46.03
C LEU A 668 -13.90 -10.10 -45.69
N LEU A 669 -13.73 -9.27 -46.71
CA LEU A 669 -13.62 -7.82 -46.59
C LEU A 669 -14.96 -7.16 -46.93
N LEU A 670 -15.54 -6.47 -45.95
CA LEU A 670 -16.81 -5.76 -46.07
C LEU A 670 -16.57 -4.24 -46.02
N ARG A 671 -17.11 -3.49 -46.99
CA ARG A 671 -17.09 -2.02 -47.00
C ARG A 671 -18.42 -1.49 -46.47
N CYS A 672 -18.38 -0.50 -45.59
CA CYS A 672 -19.55 0.22 -45.12
C CYS A 672 -19.91 1.31 -46.14
N VAL A 673 -21.11 1.23 -46.73
CA VAL A 673 -21.58 2.15 -47.78
C VAL A 673 -22.90 2.80 -47.34
N ARG A 674 -22.99 4.12 -47.51
CA ARG A 674 -24.25 4.86 -47.36
C ARG A 674 -25.13 4.62 -48.59
N ARG A 675 -26.37 4.18 -48.39
CA ARG A 675 -27.41 4.26 -49.43
C ARG A 675 -28.32 5.45 -49.17
N GLU A 676 -28.35 6.39 -50.11
CA GLU A 676 -29.30 7.50 -50.10
C GLU A 676 -30.69 7.03 -50.54
N ASP A 677 -31.43 6.41 -49.61
CA ASP A 677 -32.89 6.30 -49.72
C ASP A 677 -33.54 7.38 -48.84
N ARG A 678 -34.54 8.07 -49.41
CA ARG A 678 -35.17 9.24 -48.79
C ARG A 678 -35.94 8.87 -47.51
N ASN A 679 -35.28 9.04 -46.37
CA ASN A 679 -35.78 9.51 -45.06
C ASN A 679 -35.14 8.83 -43.83
N VAL A 680 -34.26 7.84 -43.99
CA VAL A 680 -33.43 7.33 -42.88
C VAL A 680 -32.04 6.96 -43.42
N GLY A 681 -31.00 7.67 -42.98
CA GLY A 681 -29.62 7.30 -43.28
C GLY A 681 -29.29 5.94 -42.67
N ARG A 682 -29.22 4.89 -43.49
CA ARG A 682 -28.82 3.54 -43.08
C ARG A 682 -27.52 3.16 -43.76
N LEU A 683 -26.59 2.65 -42.96
CA LEU A 683 -25.36 2.04 -43.43
C LEU A 683 -25.64 0.60 -43.89
N ALA A 684 -25.09 0.22 -45.04
CA ALA A 684 -25.10 -1.14 -45.56
C ALA A 684 -23.66 -1.70 -45.61
N LEU A 685 -23.49 -3.00 -45.38
CA LEU A 685 -22.21 -3.69 -45.57
C LEU A 685 -22.28 -4.45 -46.90
N GLU A 686 -21.40 -4.09 -47.84
CA GLU A 686 -21.29 -4.77 -49.14
C GLU A 686 -19.98 -5.59 -49.20
N PRO A 687 -20.03 -6.85 -49.68
CA PRO A 687 -18.85 -7.70 -49.83
C PRO A 687 -17.98 -7.25 -51.00
N VAL A 688 -16.70 -6.99 -50.71
CA VAL A 688 -15.73 -6.48 -51.71
C VAL A 688 -14.79 -7.58 -52.20
N GLY A 689 -14.55 -8.63 -51.40
CA GLY A 689 -13.69 -9.76 -51.77
C GLY A 689 -13.64 -10.85 -50.71
N HIS A 690 -13.00 -11.97 -51.08
CA HIS A 690 -12.84 -13.21 -50.30
C HIS A 690 -11.37 -13.52 -49.99
#